data_AF-A0A9W8LX91-F1
#
_entry.id   AF-A0A9W8LX91-F1
#
_cell.length_a   1.000
_cell.length_b   1.000
_cell.length_c   1.000
_cell.angle_alpha   90.00
_cell.angle_beta   90.00
_cell.angle_gamma   90.00
#
_symmetry.space_group_name_H-M   'P 1'
#
loop_
_entity.id
_entity.type
_entity.pdbx_description
1 polymer ?
#
loop_
_entity_poly.entity_id
_entity_poly.type
_entity_poly.pdbx_seq_one_letter_code
_entity_poly.pdbx_strand_id
1 'polypeptide(L)'
;MFEEKRGQDITDMWNTYFGTNLNMRNLHYQCLRGAFYVGKVDQRKSSRCYAANYLLLAGSIALVSIIFFKFLAALQLSSRREPEPGDRFVLMNVPCYTEGEESLRNTIDSMAKTKYDDKRKLLFIVCDGMIMGSGNDKPTPRIVLDILGVDRDQDTEALSYIALGEGSKQHNMAKVYSGLYEVSGHVVPYLVIAKCGIPQERTRPGNRGKRDSQILLMGFFNKVHFDLPMTPLELEIYHQIKNVIGVNPSLYEFVLMIDADTVVMPDSLNRMVRSMLHDVKIMGLCGETRLANAKSSWITMMQVYEYFISHHLTKAFESLFGSVTCLPGCFCMYRIRSVDGRPLLISKEVIRDYSENVVDTLHKKNLLHLGEDRYLTTLMLKHFPYFKNKFNAEAQCVTNAPDSWKVLMSQRRRWINSTVHNLFELVFLPQMCGFCCFSMRFVVFIDLISTIIMPATLVYLAYLVYQLTNPDSTTSYISLYLLAAIYGMQALIFILKRQWQHIGWMIVYLLAIPYFTFLLPIYSFWHFDDFSWGNTRMVVGESGRKHVYVVDNEKFDTSTIPMRKWSDYEQELMWDAGTPSQYGSDIGSRQGGALSVARPGSAVGNYPKSMGNAFSAGNNGYPASNTGSVYMDSGLGYNSTGANLNIRSHMPMLGGNAPLSGRATPVIGSPPQQHAYSGEAYDVMSYAAGSSPLQNEYPAIMPPAYDPRASQLIMPGQPMPMNNGAFAGQQQQQPLPPPMMATQRAASPAMSSLPDYFSQVGSSGAVSDDTIANHIANIIATADLMTTSKKQVREQLARDLNLSPEDIRARHAFINSCISSELSKRTN
;
A
#
# COMPACT_ATOMS: atom_id res chain seq x y z
N MET A 1 10.64 31.39 -69.03
CA MET A 1 9.34 31.10 -68.37
C MET A 1 9.43 30.05 -67.27
N PHE A 2 9.54 28.74 -67.56
CA PHE A 2 9.51 27.69 -66.51
C PHE A 2 10.75 27.68 -65.60
N GLU A 3 11.93 28.00 -66.12
CA GLU A 3 13.17 28.05 -65.32
C GLU A 3 13.24 29.29 -64.43
N GLU A 4 12.70 30.42 -64.89
CA GLU A 4 12.73 31.71 -64.17
C GLU A 4 11.62 31.83 -63.12
N LYS A 5 10.52 31.10 -63.28
CA LYS A 5 9.31 31.17 -62.44
C LYS A 5 8.95 29.81 -61.84
N ARG A 6 9.96 29.07 -61.36
CA ARG A 6 9.79 27.77 -60.72
C ARG A 6 8.83 27.87 -59.52
N GLY A 7 7.76 27.09 -59.54
CA GLY A 7 6.80 26.98 -58.43
C GLY A 7 5.79 28.13 -58.28
N GLN A 8 5.67 29.03 -59.27
CA GLN A 8 4.68 30.10 -59.30
C GLN A 8 3.58 29.79 -60.34
N ASP A 9 2.40 30.40 -60.18
CA ASP A 9 1.35 30.33 -61.21
C ASP A 9 1.78 31.16 -62.42
N ILE A 10 1.90 30.51 -63.57
CA ILE A 10 2.34 31.12 -64.83
C ILE A 10 1.20 31.21 -65.86
N THR A 11 -0.05 30.94 -65.45
CA THR A 11 -1.21 30.85 -66.34
C THR A 11 -1.40 32.11 -67.19
N ASP A 12 -1.27 33.29 -66.59
CA ASP A 12 -1.44 34.55 -67.30
C ASP A 12 -0.32 34.76 -68.33
N MET A 13 0.93 34.53 -67.96
CA MET A 13 2.06 34.66 -68.88
C MET A 13 2.00 33.64 -70.01
N TRP A 14 1.54 32.42 -69.72
CA TRP A 14 1.30 31.36 -70.71
C TRP A 14 0.25 31.81 -71.74
N ASN A 15 -0.86 32.37 -71.25
CA ASN A 15 -1.94 32.88 -72.11
C ASN A 15 -1.49 34.08 -72.95
N THR A 16 -0.66 34.97 -72.39
CA THR A 16 -0.08 36.10 -73.14
C THR A 16 0.92 35.63 -74.20
N TYR A 17 1.84 34.74 -73.85
CA TYR A 17 2.91 34.28 -74.74
C TYR A 17 2.38 33.48 -75.94
N PHE A 18 1.36 32.65 -75.72
CA PHE A 18 0.74 31.84 -76.78
C PHE A 18 -0.56 32.44 -77.34
N GLY A 19 -0.88 33.68 -77.02
CA GLY A 19 -2.14 34.34 -77.40
C GLY A 19 -2.32 34.49 -78.93
N THR A 20 -1.23 34.59 -79.67
CA THR A 20 -1.23 34.76 -81.13
C THR A 20 -1.24 33.46 -81.94
N ASN A 21 -0.91 32.30 -81.34
CA ASN A 21 -0.79 31.04 -82.07
C ASN A 21 -1.34 29.84 -81.28
N LEU A 22 -2.65 29.60 -81.43
CA LEU A 22 -3.43 28.61 -80.69
C LEU A 22 -2.95 27.16 -80.92
N ASN A 23 -2.43 26.85 -82.12
CA ASN A 23 -1.93 25.50 -82.43
C ASN A 23 -0.64 25.18 -81.66
N MET A 24 0.28 26.15 -81.57
CA MET A 24 1.49 26.03 -80.76
C MET A 24 1.15 25.94 -79.26
N ARG A 25 0.15 26.70 -78.81
CA ARG A 25 -0.34 26.60 -77.42
C ARG A 25 -0.76 25.18 -77.07
N ASN A 26 -1.58 24.57 -77.93
CA ASN A 26 -2.12 23.24 -77.69
C ASN A 26 -1.05 22.16 -77.76
N LEU A 27 -0.09 22.26 -78.70
CA LEU A 27 1.02 21.33 -78.82
C LEU A 27 1.91 21.36 -77.56
N HIS A 28 2.32 22.55 -77.12
CA HIS A 28 3.14 22.68 -75.92
C HIS A 28 2.36 22.33 -74.65
N TYR A 29 1.06 22.63 -74.58
CA TYR A 29 0.21 22.22 -73.46
C TYR A 29 0.06 20.70 -73.38
N GLN A 30 -0.08 20.00 -74.51
CA GLN A 30 -0.10 18.54 -74.56
C GLN A 30 1.26 17.94 -74.19
N CYS A 31 2.36 18.54 -74.65
CA CYS A 31 3.71 18.13 -74.29
C CYS A 31 3.96 18.30 -72.78
N LEU A 32 3.54 19.42 -72.20
CA LEU A 32 3.57 19.64 -70.74
C LEU A 32 2.69 18.63 -70.01
N ARG A 33 1.47 18.39 -70.47
CA ARG A 33 0.56 17.42 -69.84
C ARG A 33 1.15 16.00 -69.87
N GLY A 34 1.88 15.64 -70.93
CA GLY A 34 2.62 14.38 -71.03
C GLY A 34 3.86 14.32 -70.14
N ALA A 35 4.67 15.38 -70.10
CA ALA A 35 5.88 15.47 -69.30
C ALA A 35 5.59 15.54 -67.78
N PHE A 36 4.54 16.26 -67.38
CA PHE A 36 4.14 16.47 -65.98
C PHE A 36 3.16 15.41 -65.45
N TYR A 37 2.71 14.45 -66.28
CA TYR A 37 1.99 13.26 -65.79
C TYR A 37 2.85 12.41 -64.82
N VAL A 38 4.17 12.61 -64.85
CA VAL A 38 5.18 11.96 -63.99
C VAL A 38 5.74 12.94 -62.92
N GLY A 39 5.10 14.09 -62.68
CA GLY A 39 5.52 15.04 -61.64
C GLY A 39 4.98 14.67 -60.25
N LYS A 40 5.82 14.70 -59.20
CA LYS A 40 5.34 14.64 -57.81
C LYS A 40 4.72 15.98 -57.42
N VAL A 41 3.42 15.98 -57.09
CA VAL A 41 2.73 17.17 -56.56
C VAL A 41 3.41 17.60 -55.25
N ASP A 42 3.86 18.85 -55.18
CA ASP A 42 4.43 19.43 -53.95
C ASP A 42 3.31 19.69 -52.93
N GLN A 43 3.11 18.74 -52.03
CA GLN A 43 2.07 18.82 -51.00
C GLN A 43 2.47 19.63 -49.77
N ARG A 44 3.65 20.28 -49.75
CA ARG A 44 4.14 21.02 -48.57
C ARG A 44 3.20 22.15 -48.12
N LYS A 45 2.45 22.76 -49.05
CA LYS A 45 1.44 23.78 -48.75
C LYS A 45 0.00 23.26 -48.73
N SER A 46 -0.19 21.95 -48.85
CA SER A 46 -1.53 21.35 -48.80
C SER A 46 -2.13 21.43 -47.40
N SER A 47 -3.46 21.49 -47.32
CA SER A 47 -4.19 21.40 -46.04
C SER A 47 -3.85 20.14 -45.26
N ARG A 48 -3.53 19.03 -45.95
CA ARG A 48 -3.08 17.76 -45.34
C ARG A 48 -1.75 17.91 -44.59
N CYS A 49 -0.81 18.68 -45.15
CA CYS A 49 0.50 18.93 -44.52
C CYS A 49 0.39 19.95 -43.37
N TYR A 50 -0.41 21.00 -43.54
CA TYR A 50 -0.65 21.98 -42.46
C TYR A 50 -1.49 21.43 -41.30
N ALA A 51 -2.44 20.53 -41.56
CA ALA A 51 -3.27 19.94 -40.52
C ALA A 51 -2.43 19.21 -39.46
N ALA A 52 -1.40 18.47 -39.87
CA ALA A 52 -0.49 17.81 -38.94
C ALA A 52 0.28 18.83 -38.08
N ASN A 53 0.77 19.93 -38.69
CA ASN A 53 1.48 20.98 -37.96
C ASN A 53 0.58 21.71 -36.97
N TYR A 54 -0.66 22.04 -37.34
CA TYR A 54 -1.63 22.66 -36.44
C TYR A 54 -2.08 21.72 -35.33
N LEU A 55 -2.22 20.42 -35.62
CA LEU A 55 -2.52 19.41 -34.60
C LEU A 55 -1.39 19.28 -33.58
N LEU A 56 -0.13 19.23 -34.05
CA LEU A 56 1.05 19.19 -33.19
C LEU A 56 1.20 20.48 -32.37
N LEU A 57 0.93 21.65 -32.98
CA LEU A 57 0.95 22.94 -32.29
C LEU A 57 -0.15 23.00 -31.21
N ALA A 58 -1.37 22.59 -31.53
CA ALA A 58 -2.47 22.54 -30.58
C ALA A 58 -2.16 21.59 -29.41
N GLY A 59 -1.60 20.41 -29.69
CA GLY A 59 -1.13 19.47 -28.68
C GLY A 59 -0.01 20.06 -27.81
N SER A 60 0.94 20.77 -28.42
CA SER A 60 2.04 21.44 -27.71
C SER A 60 1.52 22.55 -26.79
N ILE A 61 0.58 23.38 -27.27
CA ILE A 61 -0.08 24.43 -26.47
C ILE A 61 -0.84 23.80 -25.30
N ALA A 62 -1.56 22.71 -25.53
CA ALA A 62 -2.27 21.99 -24.46
C ALA A 62 -1.30 21.46 -23.40
N LEU A 63 -0.19 20.84 -23.81
CA LEU A 63 0.85 20.36 -22.90
C LEU A 63 1.50 21.50 -22.10
N VAL A 64 1.91 22.60 -22.76
CA VAL A 64 2.47 23.78 -22.08
C VAL A 64 1.47 24.35 -21.10
N SER A 65 0.18 24.42 -21.47
CA SER A 65 -0.86 24.93 -20.60
C SER A 65 -1.03 24.04 -19.36
N ILE A 66 -1.11 22.72 -19.53
CA ILE A 66 -1.18 21.77 -18.41
C ILE A 66 0.03 21.93 -17.50
N ILE A 67 1.22 22.03 -18.08
CA ILE A 67 2.48 22.22 -17.36
C ILE A 67 2.48 23.56 -16.61
N PHE A 68 2.04 24.64 -17.26
CA PHE A 68 1.90 25.96 -16.64
C PHE A 68 0.91 25.94 -15.47
N PHE A 69 -0.24 25.28 -15.60
CA PHE A 69 -1.17 25.11 -14.49
C PHE A 69 -0.64 24.18 -13.39
N LYS A 70 0.09 23.10 -13.73
CA LYS A 70 0.88 22.27 -12.79
C LYS A 70 1.81 23.15 -11.96
N PHE A 71 2.45 24.12 -12.59
CA PHE A 71 3.40 25.02 -11.96
C PHE A 71 2.77 26.14 -11.14
N LEU A 72 1.71 26.79 -11.63
CA LEU A 72 0.93 27.76 -10.84
C LEU A 72 0.35 27.10 -9.59
N ALA A 73 -0.17 25.89 -9.73
CA ALA A 73 -0.69 25.08 -8.64
C ALA A 73 0.38 24.85 -7.55
N ALA A 74 1.63 24.59 -7.94
CA ALA A 74 2.73 24.37 -7.02
C ALA A 74 3.19 25.63 -6.25
N LEU A 75 2.82 26.85 -6.68
CA LEU A 75 3.21 28.06 -5.96
C LEU A 75 2.56 28.16 -4.58
N GLN A 76 1.38 27.56 -4.38
CA GLN A 76 0.64 27.46 -3.10
C GLN A 76 0.93 28.64 -2.17
N LEU A 77 0.52 29.86 -2.56
CA LEU A 77 0.74 31.11 -1.83
C LEU A 77 -0.12 31.22 -0.55
N SER A 78 -0.28 30.11 0.18
CA SER A 78 -1.02 30.07 1.44
C SER A 78 -0.13 30.55 2.58
N SER A 79 -0.70 31.38 3.45
CA SER A 79 -0.02 31.81 4.68
C SER A 79 0.20 30.61 5.60
N ARG A 80 1.42 30.42 6.10
CA ARG A 80 1.72 29.45 7.16
C ARG A 80 1.02 29.89 8.43
N ARG A 81 -0.06 29.20 8.80
CA ARG A 81 -0.71 29.39 10.11
C ARG A 81 -0.24 28.28 11.05
N GLU A 82 0.04 28.63 12.29
CA GLU A 82 0.27 27.60 13.31
C GLU A 82 -1.04 26.85 13.54
N PRO A 83 -1.01 25.51 13.48
CA PRO A 83 -2.23 24.73 13.67
C PRO A 83 -2.62 24.77 15.15
N GLU A 84 -3.89 25.10 15.43
CA GLU A 84 -4.50 24.83 16.74
C GLU A 84 -4.39 23.33 17.06
N PRO A 85 -4.14 22.94 18.32
CA PRO A 85 -4.02 21.54 18.71
C PRO A 85 -5.34 20.81 18.46
N GLY A 86 -5.31 19.80 17.58
CA GLY A 86 -6.45 18.91 17.37
C GLY A 86 -6.74 18.03 18.59
N ASP A 87 -8.00 17.62 18.72
CA ASP A 87 -8.53 16.85 19.86
C ASP A 87 -8.94 15.41 19.47
N ARG A 88 -8.59 14.96 18.27
CA ARG A 88 -9.04 13.68 17.71
C ARG A 88 -8.07 12.56 18.07
N PHE A 89 -8.59 11.36 18.32
CA PHE A 89 -7.72 10.20 18.54
C PHE A 89 -7.13 9.72 17.21
N VAL A 90 -5.80 9.58 17.19
CA VAL A 90 -5.02 9.16 16.02
C VAL A 90 -4.21 7.92 16.35
N LEU A 91 -4.34 6.93 15.49
CA LEU A 91 -3.53 5.71 15.54
C LEU A 91 -2.38 5.84 14.54
N MET A 92 -1.15 5.58 14.97
CA MET A 92 0.05 5.66 14.15
C MET A 92 0.54 4.27 13.83
N ASN A 93 0.25 3.80 12.62
CA ASN A 93 0.58 2.46 12.17
C ASN A 93 1.98 2.41 11.55
N VAL A 94 2.84 1.54 12.10
CA VAL A 94 4.19 1.28 11.59
C VAL A 94 4.38 -0.21 11.34
N PRO A 95 4.27 -0.69 10.09
CA PRO A 95 4.71 -2.02 9.72
C PRO A 95 6.25 -2.07 9.67
N CYS A 96 6.83 -3.01 10.42
CA CYS A 96 8.28 -3.26 10.46
C CYS A 96 8.58 -4.63 9.89
N TYR A 97 9.72 -4.78 9.23
CA TYR A 97 10.18 -6.05 8.67
C TYR A 97 11.63 -6.38 9.02
N THR A 98 12.61 -5.65 8.48
CA THR A 98 14.05 -5.93 8.64
C THR A 98 14.87 -4.66 8.86
N GLU A 99 14.23 -3.58 9.28
CA GLU A 99 14.86 -2.30 9.54
C GLU A 99 15.84 -2.39 10.73
N GLY A 100 16.87 -1.55 10.73
CA GLY A 100 17.86 -1.50 11.79
C GLY A 100 17.35 -0.76 13.03
N GLU A 101 18.01 -0.97 14.17
CA GLU A 101 17.63 -0.34 15.45
C GLU A 101 17.60 1.19 15.38
N GLU A 102 18.62 1.82 14.77
CA GLU A 102 18.68 3.28 14.66
C GLU A 102 17.50 3.84 13.85
N SER A 103 17.15 3.19 12.74
CA SER A 103 16.02 3.56 11.90
C SER A 103 14.70 3.47 12.66
N LEU A 104 14.46 2.32 13.31
CA LEU A 104 13.25 2.07 14.09
C LEU A 104 13.14 3.06 15.26
N ARG A 105 14.24 3.30 15.98
CA ARG A 105 14.27 4.25 17.10
C ARG A 105 13.96 5.66 16.63
N ASN A 106 14.58 6.12 15.54
CA ASN A 106 14.32 7.44 14.97
C ASN A 106 12.84 7.60 14.56
N THR A 107 12.25 6.59 13.92
CA THR A 107 10.83 6.60 13.57
C THR A 107 9.93 6.66 14.81
N ILE A 108 10.10 5.75 15.77
CA ILE A 108 9.29 5.69 17.01
C ILE A 108 9.41 6.97 17.82
N ASP A 109 10.64 7.47 18.03
CA ASP A 109 10.90 8.72 18.72
C ASP A 109 10.22 9.90 18.04
N SER A 110 10.31 9.99 16.71
CA SER A 110 9.75 11.11 15.97
C SER A 110 8.23 11.18 16.07
N MET A 111 7.55 10.04 16.08
CA MET A 111 6.10 9.93 16.29
C MET A 111 5.73 10.36 17.71
N ALA A 112 6.45 9.86 18.71
CA ALA A 112 6.21 10.21 20.10
C ALA A 112 6.39 11.72 20.35
N LYS A 113 7.43 12.33 19.75
CA LYS A 113 7.76 13.77 19.87
C LYS A 113 6.88 14.71 19.04
N THR A 114 5.87 14.21 18.34
CA THR A 114 4.93 15.08 17.61
C THR A 114 4.16 16.00 18.57
N LYS A 115 4.01 17.28 18.19
CA LYS A 115 3.26 18.32 18.91
C LYS A 115 1.76 18.06 18.81
N TYR A 116 1.30 17.12 19.60
CA TYR A 116 -0.09 16.68 19.73
C TYR A 116 -0.29 16.07 21.11
N ASP A 117 -1.52 16.05 21.61
CA ASP A 117 -1.82 15.48 22.93
C ASP A 117 -1.41 14.00 22.97
N ASP A 118 -0.48 13.65 23.86
CA ASP A 118 0.06 12.30 24.01
C ASP A 118 -1.03 11.27 24.34
N LYS A 119 -2.07 11.68 25.07
CA LYS A 119 -3.21 10.81 25.43
C LYS A 119 -4.09 10.46 24.23
N ARG A 120 -3.96 11.18 23.12
CA ARG A 120 -4.75 11.00 21.90
C ARG A 120 -3.98 10.29 20.80
N LYS A 121 -2.73 9.92 21.06
CA LYS A 121 -1.88 9.15 20.15
C LYS A 121 -1.86 7.69 20.60
N LEU A 122 -1.82 6.76 19.65
CA LEU A 122 -1.48 5.35 19.91
C LEU A 122 -0.44 4.91 18.89
N LEU A 123 0.72 4.49 19.35
CA LEU A 123 1.72 3.85 18.49
C LEU A 123 1.30 2.41 18.23
N PHE A 124 0.92 2.08 17.00
CA PHE A 124 0.48 0.75 16.59
C PHE A 124 1.55 0.13 15.69
N ILE A 125 2.41 -0.71 16.24
CA ILE A 125 3.60 -1.22 15.56
C ILE A 125 3.38 -2.70 15.23
N VAL A 126 3.51 -3.06 13.96
CA VAL A 126 3.32 -4.45 13.50
C VAL A 126 4.62 -4.99 12.94
N CYS A 127 5.25 -5.92 13.64
CA CYS A 127 6.46 -6.60 13.17
C CYS A 127 6.09 -7.83 12.33
N ASP A 128 6.42 -7.81 11.04
CA ASP A 128 6.00 -8.78 10.04
C ASP A 128 6.92 -10.01 9.97
N GLY A 129 6.88 -10.81 11.03
CA GLY A 129 7.61 -12.07 11.17
C GLY A 129 8.79 -11.96 12.13
N MET A 130 9.26 -13.12 12.60
CA MET A 130 10.45 -13.24 13.44
C MET A 130 11.72 -13.27 12.58
N ILE A 131 11.97 -12.19 11.84
CA ILE A 131 13.06 -12.12 10.85
C ILE A 131 14.21 -11.26 11.37
N MET A 132 15.43 -11.75 11.13
CA MET A 132 16.66 -11.01 11.37
C MET A 132 17.09 -10.31 10.08
N GLY A 133 17.17 -8.98 10.12
CA GLY A 133 17.66 -8.16 9.01
C GLY A 133 19.16 -8.35 8.75
N SER A 134 19.60 -8.06 7.53
CA SER A 134 21.02 -8.10 7.19
C SER A 134 21.78 -7.04 7.99
N GLY A 135 22.71 -7.45 8.85
CA GLY A 135 23.45 -6.55 9.74
C GLY A 135 22.79 -6.29 11.09
N ASN A 136 21.66 -6.94 11.38
CA ASN A 136 21.05 -6.93 12.71
C ASN A 136 21.45 -8.19 13.49
N ASP A 137 21.72 -8.04 14.79
CA ASP A 137 22.07 -9.17 15.67
C ASP A 137 20.84 -9.88 16.25
N LYS A 138 19.66 -9.28 16.10
CA LYS A 138 18.40 -9.72 16.70
C LYS A 138 17.24 -9.65 15.70
N PRO A 139 16.17 -10.45 15.89
CA PRO A 139 14.94 -10.29 15.13
C PRO A 139 14.30 -8.91 15.33
N THR A 140 13.67 -8.38 14.30
CA THR A 140 13.01 -7.07 14.32
C THR A 140 12.03 -6.88 15.48
N PRO A 141 11.15 -7.85 15.82
CA PRO A 141 10.29 -7.73 17.00
C PRO A 141 11.07 -7.49 18.30
N ARG A 142 12.23 -8.14 18.49
CA ARG A 142 13.04 -7.95 19.69
C ARG A 142 13.68 -6.56 19.72
N ILE A 143 14.11 -6.04 18.56
CA ILE A 143 14.66 -4.68 18.46
C ILE A 143 13.60 -3.65 18.86
N VAL A 144 12.37 -3.79 18.36
CA VAL A 144 11.26 -2.90 18.72
C VAL A 144 10.96 -2.97 20.22
N LEU A 145 10.90 -4.17 20.80
CA LEU A 145 10.67 -4.36 22.24
C LEU A 145 11.81 -3.79 23.10
N ASP A 146 13.07 -3.92 22.65
CA ASP A 146 14.24 -3.32 23.29
C ASP A 146 14.15 -1.78 23.28
N ILE A 147 13.72 -1.17 22.16
CA ILE A 147 13.52 0.28 22.05
C ILE A 147 12.47 0.77 23.05
N LEU A 148 11.36 0.03 23.17
CA LEU A 148 10.23 0.37 24.04
C LEU A 148 10.47 0.03 25.53
N GLY A 149 11.58 -0.62 25.86
CA GLY A 149 11.92 -0.96 27.24
C GLY A 149 11.14 -2.14 27.83
N VAL A 150 10.71 -3.09 26.98
CA VAL A 150 10.03 -4.32 27.43
C VAL A 150 11.04 -5.35 27.91
N ASP A 151 10.84 -5.83 29.14
CA ASP A 151 11.72 -6.81 29.78
C ASP A 151 11.83 -8.10 28.97
N ARG A 152 12.99 -8.77 29.05
CA ARG A 152 13.27 -10.00 28.29
C ARG A 152 12.48 -11.20 28.77
N ASP A 153 12.20 -11.23 30.06
CA ASP A 153 11.45 -12.32 30.69
C ASP A 153 9.95 -12.21 30.42
N GLN A 154 9.53 -11.07 29.85
CA GLN A 154 8.15 -10.81 29.51
C GLN A 154 7.84 -11.37 28.13
N ASP A 155 7.32 -12.60 28.10
CA ASP A 155 6.85 -13.24 26.88
C ASP A 155 5.34 -13.47 26.92
N THR A 156 4.64 -13.08 25.85
CA THR A 156 3.19 -13.26 25.73
C THR A 156 2.86 -14.48 24.91
N GLU A 157 1.66 -15.01 25.14
CA GLU A 157 1.15 -16.13 24.37
C GLU A 157 0.96 -15.73 22.89
N ALA A 158 1.32 -16.63 21.99
CA ALA A 158 1.06 -16.46 20.58
C ALA A 158 -0.42 -16.79 20.29
N LEU A 159 -1.16 -15.83 19.72
CA LEU A 159 -2.59 -15.95 19.46
C LEU A 159 -2.85 -16.10 17.96
N SER A 160 -3.77 -16.99 17.61
CA SER A 160 -4.12 -17.29 16.23
C SER A 160 -4.96 -16.18 15.58
N TYR A 161 -4.72 -15.95 14.29
CA TYR A 161 -5.54 -15.08 13.44
C TYR A 161 -5.50 -15.54 11.98
N ILE A 162 -6.43 -15.00 11.19
CA ILE A 162 -6.49 -15.24 9.74
C ILE A 162 -5.63 -14.18 9.04
N ALA A 163 -4.57 -14.63 8.37
CA ALA A 163 -3.67 -13.80 7.59
C ALA A 163 -3.90 -13.98 6.08
N LEU A 164 -3.36 -13.05 5.29
CA LEU A 164 -3.25 -13.21 3.86
C LEU A 164 -2.26 -14.33 3.53
N GLY A 165 -2.63 -15.21 2.61
CA GLY A 165 -1.82 -16.37 2.24
C GLY A 165 -2.60 -17.39 1.42
N GLU A 166 -1.86 -18.35 0.85
CA GLU A 166 -2.42 -19.51 0.15
C GLU A 166 -2.33 -20.76 1.04
N GLY A 167 -3.39 -21.57 1.04
CA GLY A 167 -3.45 -22.81 1.82
C GLY A 167 -3.22 -22.58 3.31
N SER A 168 -2.40 -23.43 3.93
CA SER A 168 -2.04 -23.39 5.36
C SER A 168 -1.44 -22.06 5.83
N LYS A 169 -0.88 -21.23 4.94
CA LYS A 169 -0.30 -19.92 5.31
C LYS A 169 -1.33 -18.89 5.74
N GLN A 170 -2.62 -19.15 5.52
CA GLN A 170 -3.71 -18.32 6.03
C GLN A 170 -3.82 -18.40 7.56
N HIS A 171 -3.35 -19.49 8.17
CA HIS A 171 -3.16 -19.53 9.62
C HIS A 171 -1.84 -18.85 9.98
N ASN A 172 -1.94 -17.81 10.80
CA ASN A 172 -0.77 -17.18 11.39
C ASN A 172 -1.03 -16.93 12.88
N MET A 173 0.04 -16.78 13.66
CA MET A 173 -0.03 -16.45 15.07
C MET A 173 0.81 -15.20 15.34
N ALA A 174 0.36 -14.38 16.27
CA ALA A 174 1.09 -13.20 16.70
C ALA A 174 1.00 -12.99 18.20
N LYS A 175 2.02 -12.34 18.74
CA LYS A 175 2.13 -11.93 20.14
C LYS A 175 1.79 -10.45 20.26
N VAL A 176 1.07 -10.07 21.31
CA VAL A 176 0.66 -8.68 21.56
C VAL A 176 1.39 -8.16 22.80
N TYR A 177 1.91 -6.95 22.73
CA TYR A 177 2.54 -6.25 23.84
C TYR A 177 1.99 -4.82 23.90
N SER A 178 1.75 -4.30 25.09
CA SER A 178 1.29 -2.92 25.28
C SER A 178 2.03 -2.25 26.43
N GLY A 179 2.00 -0.93 26.46
CA GLY A 179 2.62 -0.15 27.52
C GLY A 179 2.66 1.33 27.20
N LEU A 180 3.47 2.07 27.97
CA LEU A 180 3.72 3.49 27.77
C LEU A 180 5.17 3.69 27.32
N TYR A 181 5.37 4.47 26.27
CA TYR A 181 6.69 4.85 25.79
C TYR A 181 7.01 6.27 26.25
N GLU A 182 8.06 6.41 27.05
CA GLU A 182 8.54 7.71 27.54
C GLU A 182 9.78 8.16 26.78
N VAL A 183 9.69 9.34 26.15
CA VAL A 183 10.85 9.95 25.48
C VAL A 183 10.76 11.47 25.47
N SER A 184 11.84 12.15 25.90
CA SER A 184 11.93 13.63 25.86
C SER A 184 10.74 14.35 26.52
N GLY A 185 10.20 13.80 27.61
CA GLY A 185 9.05 14.36 28.33
C GLY A 185 7.67 14.01 27.72
N HIS A 186 7.63 13.25 26.63
CA HIS A 186 6.40 12.69 26.07
C HIS A 186 6.14 11.30 26.63
N VAL A 187 4.87 10.98 26.91
CA VAL A 187 4.44 9.66 27.41
C VAL A 187 3.29 9.16 26.55
N VAL A 188 3.58 8.32 25.56
CA VAL A 188 2.62 7.89 24.54
C VAL A 188 2.32 6.40 24.69
N PRO A 189 1.04 5.96 24.69
CA PRO A 189 0.73 4.53 24.72
C PRO A 189 1.13 3.85 23.41
N TYR A 190 1.60 2.61 23.51
CA TYR A 190 1.94 1.77 22.38
C TYR A 190 1.24 0.41 22.44
N LEU A 191 1.07 -0.18 21.26
CA LEU A 191 0.68 -1.55 21.04
C LEU A 191 1.60 -2.15 19.97
N VAL A 192 2.31 -3.23 20.30
CA VAL A 192 3.17 -3.98 19.40
C VAL A 192 2.53 -5.32 19.08
N ILE A 193 2.45 -5.66 17.80
CA ILE A 193 2.00 -6.96 17.30
C ILE A 193 3.19 -7.63 16.63
N ALA A 194 3.72 -8.68 17.23
CA ALA A 194 4.84 -9.45 16.72
C ALA A 194 4.32 -10.74 16.06
N LYS A 195 4.28 -10.77 14.72
CA LYS A 195 3.88 -11.98 13.99
C LYS A 195 4.96 -13.05 14.11
N CYS A 196 4.56 -14.26 14.46
CA CYS A 196 5.48 -15.35 14.76
C CYS A 196 5.23 -16.65 13.99
N GLY A 197 4.14 -16.74 13.21
CA GLY A 197 3.85 -17.97 12.47
C GLY A 197 3.32 -19.07 13.38
N ILE A 198 2.83 -20.14 12.75
CA ILE A 198 2.54 -21.37 13.49
C ILE A 198 3.85 -22.03 13.94
N PRO A 199 3.89 -22.78 15.05
CA PRO A 199 5.11 -23.43 15.55
C PRO A 199 5.82 -24.35 14.53
N GLN A 200 5.08 -24.88 13.56
CA GLN A 200 5.60 -25.74 12.49
C GLN A 200 6.32 -24.94 11.38
N GLU A 201 6.10 -23.62 11.28
CA GLU A 201 6.65 -22.77 10.23
C GLU A 201 8.11 -22.41 10.53
N ARG A 202 9.06 -23.09 9.86
CA ARG A 202 10.50 -22.87 10.05
C ARG A 202 11.09 -21.76 9.16
N THR A 203 10.57 -21.62 7.95
CA THR A 203 11.12 -20.66 6.98
C THR A 203 10.35 -19.35 7.05
N ARG A 204 11.01 -18.30 7.51
CA ARG A 204 10.43 -16.95 7.67
C ARG A 204 9.10 -16.95 8.45
N PRO A 205 9.12 -17.47 9.68
CA PRO A 205 7.95 -17.59 10.53
C PRO A 205 7.15 -16.28 10.61
N GLY A 206 5.85 -16.38 10.30
CA GLY A 206 4.89 -15.30 10.47
C GLY A 206 4.92 -14.17 9.45
N ASN A 207 5.86 -14.18 8.50
CA ASN A 207 5.95 -13.15 7.47
C ASN A 207 4.85 -13.30 6.42
N ARG A 208 4.03 -12.25 6.21
CA ARG A 208 2.97 -12.20 5.17
C ARG A 208 2.95 -10.91 4.36
N GLY A 209 3.89 -10.00 4.61
CA GLY A 209 4.08 -8.75 3.89
C GLY A 209 3.37 -7.55 4.54
N LYS A 210 3.78 -6.35 4.14
CA LYS A 210 3.21 -5.07 4.60
C LYS A 210 1.68 -5.01 4.44
N ARG A 211 1.15 -5.51 3.32
CA ARG A 211 -0.29 -5.57 3.04
C ARG A 211 -1.07 -6.36 4.11
N ASP A 212 -0.53 -7.49 4.57
CA ASP A 212 -1.17 -8.27 5.64
C ASP A 212 -1.22 -7.49 6.95
N SER A 213 -0.15 -6.77 7.31
CA SER A 213 -0.12 -5.90 8.49
C SER A 213 -1.19 -4.79 8.42
N GLN A 214 -1.39 -4.20 7.23
CA GLN A 214 -2.44 -3.21 7.01
C GLN A 214 -3.84 -3.83 7.08
N ILE A 215 -4.05 -5.02 6.49
CA ILE A 215 -5.32 -5.75 6.56
C ILE A 215 -5.66 -6.16 7.99
N LEU A 216 -4.68 -6.56 8.80
CA LEU A 216 -4.89 -6.86 10.22
C LEU A 216 -5.52 -5.66 10.94
N LEU A 217 -4.93 -4.47 10.76
CA LEU A 217 -5.45 -3.22 11.34
C LEU A 217 -6.85 -2.90 10.79
N MET A 218 -7.00 -2.89 9.46
CA MET A 218 -8.27 -2.51 8.82
C MET A 218 -9.39 -3.48 9.19
N GLY A 219 -9.10 -4.79 9.21
CA GLY A 219 -10.02 -5.86 9.60
C GLY A 219 -10.43 -5.76 11.06
N PHE A 220 -9.48 -5.50 11.97
CA PHE A 220 -9.78 -5.24 13.38
C PHE A 220 -10.78 -4.09 13.54
N PHE A 221 -10.49 -2.91 12.98
CA PHE A 221 -11.40 -1.76 13.11
C PHE A 221 -12.72 -1.93 12.36
N ASN A 222 -12.77 -2.71 11.28
CA ASN A 222 -14.03 -3.11 10.64
C ASN A 222 -14.90 -3.94 11.59
N LYS A 223 -14.32 -4.93 12.25
CA LYS A 223 -15.04 -5.78 13.22
C LYS A 223 -15.48 -5.00 14.45
N VAL A 224 -14.66 -4.06 14.92
CA VAL A 224 -15.04 -3.10 15.98
C VAL A 224 -16.25 -2.27 15.54
N HIS A 225 -16.24 -1.73 14.33
CA HIS A 225 -17.29 -0.84 13.84
C HIS A 225 -18.65 -1.54 13.64
N PHE A 226 -18.62 -2.80 13.18
CA PHE A 226 -19.83 -3.58 12.88
C PHE A 226 -20.22 -4.59 13.98
N ASP A 227 -19.54 -4.59 15.13
CA ASP A 227 -19.71 -5.58 16.20
C ASP A 227 -19.70 -7.04 15.70
N LEU A 228 -18.67 -7.36 14.90
CA LEU A 228 -18.50 -8.68 14.31
C LEU A 228 -17.65 -9.60 15.18
N PRO A 229 -17.80 -10.93 15.06
CA PRO A 229 -16.91 -11.89 15.71
C PRO A 229 -15.43 -11.66 15.32
N MET A 230 -14.55 -11.81 16.31
CA MET A 230 -13.12 -11.55 16.26
C MET A 230 -12.32 -12.81 16.55
N THR A 231 -11.13 -12.90 15.96
CA THR A 231 -10.13 -13.94 16.26
C THR A 231 -9.54 -13.76 17.67
N PRO A 232 -8.89 -14.78 18.24
CA PRO A 232 -8.21 -14.66 19.52
C PRO A 232 -7.22 -13.49 19.57
N LEU A 233 -6.44 -13.27 18.51
CA LEU A 233 -5.53 -12.12 18.42
C LEU A 233 -6.28 -10.79 18.44
N GLU A 234 -7.36 -10.66 17.68
CA GLU A 234 -8.13 -9.42 17.61
C GLU A 234 -8.85 -9.11 18.94
N LEU A 235 -9.31 -10.13 19.66
CA LEU A 235 -9.87 -9.98 21.01
C LEU A 235 -8.81 -9.46 21.98
N GLU A 236 -7.58 -9.98 21.92
CA GLU A 236 -6.48 -9.48 22.74
C GLU A 236 -6.12 -8.04 22.37
N ILE A 237 -6.06 -7.70 21.08
CA ILE A 237 -5.87 -6.30 20.64
C ILE A 237 -6.96 -5.40 21.21
N TYR A 238 -8.23 -5.84 21.17
CA TYR A 238 -9.35 -5.09 21.74
C TYR A 238 -9.17 -4.89 23.24
N HIS A 239 -8.83 -5.95 23.98
CA HIS A 239 -8.58 -5.92 25.41
C HIS A 239 -7.44 -4.96 25.78
N GLN A 240 -6.32 -5.03 25.07
CA GLN A 240 -5.16 -4.16 25.30
C GLN A 240 -5.51 -2.69 25.07
N ILE A 241 -6.26 -2.37 24.02
CA ILE A 241 -6.67 -0.99 23.73
C ILE A 241 -7.72 -0.48 24.74
N LYS A 242 -8.77 -1.27 25.02
CA LYS A 242 -9.89 -0.83 25.88
C LYS A 242 -9.56 -0.91 27.36
N ASN A 243 -9.03 -2.02 27.85
CA ASN A 243 -8.88 -2.31 29.28
C ASN A 243 -7.52 -1.92 29.85
N VAL A 244 -6.44 -2.05 29.07
CA VAL A 244 -5.08 -1.73 29.53
C VAL A 244 -4.72 -0.27 29.23
N ILE A 245 -4.87 0.17 27.97
CA ILE A 245 -4.63 1.55 27.57
C ILE A 245 -5.78 2.47 28.04
N GLY A 246 -7.01 1.94 28.14
CA GLY A 246 -8.17 2.68 28.67
C GLY A 246 -8.92 3.52 27.63
N VAL A 247 -8.72 3.26 26.33
CA VAL A 247 -9.38 4.01 25.25
C VAL A 247 -10.28 3.06 24.47
N ASN A 248 -11.54 3.42 24.26
CA ASN A 248 -12.40 2.60 23.40
C ASN A 248 -11.88 2.64 21.95
N PRO A 249 -11.63 1.48 21.29
CA PRO A 249 -11.15 1.44 19.91
C PRO A 249 -12.00 2.26 18.93
N SER A 250 -13.31 2.37 19.14
CA SER A 250 -14.21 3.16 18.29
C SER A 250 -13.92 4.66 18.27
N LEU A 251 -13.15 5.19 19.25
CA LEU A 251 -12.79 6.61 19.33
C LEU A 251 -11.70 7.02 18.33
N TYR A 252 -10.85 6.09 17.86
CA TYR A 252 -9.81 6.41 16.88
C TYR A 252 -10.43 6.78 15.54
N GLU A 253 -10.25 8.01 15.08
CA GLU A 253 -10.87 8.55 13.86
C GLU A 253 -9.94 8.51 12.64
N PHE A 254 -8.63 8.64 12.88
CA PHE A 254 -7.61 8.69 11.83
C PHE A 254 -6.53 7.63 12.04
N VAL A 255 -6.01 7.10 10.94
CA VAL A 255 -4.83 6.24 10.89
C VAL A 255 -3.74 6.97 10.13
N LEU A 256 -2.61 7.23 10.78
CA LEU A 256 -1.39 7.70 10.15
C LEU A 256 -0.51 6.49 9.79
N MET A 257 -0.32 6.24 8.50
CA MET A 257 0.53 5.18 7.97
C MET A 257 1.96 5.72 7.79
N ILE A 258 2.92 5.04 8.40
CA ILE A 258 4.33 5.45 8.40
C ILE A 258 5.21 4.23 8.10
N ASP A 259 6.19 4.38 7.21
CA ASP A 259 7.21 3.34 6.99
C ASP A 259 8.25 3.37 8.13
N ALA A 260 8.80 2.22 8.49
CA ALA A 260 9.75 2.04 9.61
C ALA A 260 11.13 2.74 9.43
N ASP A 261 11.33 3.44 8.31
CA ASP A 261 12.50 4.26 7.97
C ASP A 261 12.15 5.74 7.74
N THR A 262 11.00 6.17 8.23
CA THR A 262 10.50 7.54 8.08
C THR A 262 10.46 8.27 9.42
N VAL A 263 10.99 9.49 9.44
CA VAL A 263 11.00 10.39 10.59
C VAL A 263 9.98 11.50 10.35
N VAL A 264 9.02 11.62 11.27
CA VAL A 264 7.92 12.59 11.19
C VAL A 264 8.35 13.92 11.81
N MET A 265 8.13 15.04 11.12
CA MET A 265 8.43 16.36 11.69
C MET A 265 7.44 16.70 12.81
N PRO A 266 7.87 17.44 13.87
CA PRO A 266 7.07 17.59 15.08
C PRO A 266 5.65 18.15 14.88
N ASP A 267 5.47 19.08 13.94
CA ASP A 267 4.18 19.74 13.68
C ASP A 267 3.29 18.99 12.66
N SER A 268 3.82 17.98 11.99
CA SER A 268 3.14 17.38 10.84
C SER A 268 1.85 16.67 11.19
N LEU A 269 1.81 15.94 12.31
CA LEU A 269 0.60 15.25 12.76
C LEU A 269 -0.57 16.23 12.93
N ASN A 270 -0.33 17.33 13.66
CA ASN A 270 -1.37 18.33 13.92
C ASN A 270 -1.84 19.00 12.62
N ARG A 271 -0.93 19.27 11.68
CA ARG A 271 -1.27 19.80 10.35
C ARG A 271 -2.14 18.85 9.53
N MET A 272 -1.84 17.55 9.57
CA MET A 272 -2.65 16.53 8.88
C MET A 272 -4.06 16.42 9.48
N VAL A 273 -4.17 16.33 10.80
CA VAL A 273 -5.47 16.28 11.50
C VAL A 273 -6.29 17.53 11.18
N ARG A 274 -5.67 18.71 11.22
CA ARG A 274 -6.34 19.98 10.85
C ARG A 274 -6.88 19.95 9.42
N SER A 275 -6.10 19.45 8.46
CA SER A 275 -6.57 19.33 7.07
C SER A 275 -7.78 18.41 6.96
N MET A 276 -7.77 17.27 7.67
CA MET A 276 -8.93 16.36 7.73
C MET A 276 -10.16 17.05 8.35
N LEU A 277 -9.98 17.80 9.42
CA LEU A 277 -11.08 18.49 10.10
C LEU A 277 -11.66 19.64 9.28
N HIS A 278 -10.81 20.38 8.57
CA HIS A 278 -11.23 21.50 7.73
C HIS A 278 -12.18 21.07 6.60
N ASP A 279 -12.02 19.85 6.09
CA ASP A 279 -12.82 19.36 4.98
C ASP A 279 -13.23 17.90 5.19
N VAL A 280 -14.49 17.72 5.54
CA VAL A 280 -15.11 16.43 5.84
C VAL A 280 -15.12 15.46 4.66
N LYS A 281 -14.96 15.96 3.42
CA LYS A 281 -14.86 15.11 2.22
C LYS A 281 -13.47 14.54 2.02
N ILE A 282 -12.47 14.96 2.81
CA ILE A 282 -11.13 14.37 2.75
C ILE A 282 -11.17 13.02 3.47
N MET A 283 -10.98 11.95 2.68
CA MET A 283 -10.86 10.58 3.19
C MET A 283 -9.41 10.14 3.39
N GLY A 284 -8.47 10.78 2.70
CA GLY A 284 -7.05 10.49 2.77
C GLY A 284 -6.21 11.72 2.45
N LEU A 285 -5.03 11.86 3.05
CA LEU A 285 -4.07 12.88 2.64
C LEU A 285 -2.63 12.45 2.87
N CYS A 286 -1.70 13.05 2.15
CA CYS A 286 -0.27 12.85 2.36
C CYS A 286 0.45 14.17 2.61
N GLY A 287 1.58 14.08 3.30
CA GLY A 287 2.51 15.18 3.51
C GLY A 287 3.64 15.18 2.49
N GLU A 288 4.49 16.19 2.55
CA GLU A 288 5.72 16.25 1.77
C GLU A 288 6.79 15.32 2.37
N THR A 289 7.23 14.36 1.56
CA THR A 289 8.35 13.46 1.90
C THR A 289 9.66 14.03 1.36
N ARG A 290 10.62 14.27 2.24
CA ARG A 290 11.97 14.75 1.91
C ARG A 290 13.04 13.70 2.19
N LEU A 291 14.24 13.91 1.64
CA LEU A 291 15.38 13.01 1.85
C LEU A 291 16.25 13.49 3.01
N ALA A 292 16.47 12.62 4.00
CA ALA A 292 17.40 12.89 5.10
C ALA A 292 18.87 12.80 4.64
N ASN A 293 19.18 11.83 3.77
CA ASN A 293 20.52 11.54 3.28
C ASN A 293 20.84 12.15 1.90
N ALA A 294 20.24 13.31 1.57
CA ALA A 294 20.35 13.93 0.24
C ALA A 294 21.80 14.09 -0.27
N LYS A 295 22.77 14.32 0.63
CA LYS A 295 24.18 14.59 0.31
C LYS A 295 25.12 13.40 0.58
N SER A 296 24.62 12.22 0.93
CA SER A 296 25.50 11.10 1.34
C SER A 296 26.30 10.49 0.17
N SER A 297 25.73 10.45 -1.03
CA SER A 297 26.38 9.89 -2.22
C SER A 297 25.89 10.56 -3.50
N TRP A 298 26.60 10.35 -4.62
CA TRP A 298 26.11 10.77 -5.94
C TRP A 298 24.72 10.19 -6.25
N ILE A 299 24.45 8.97 -5.78
CA ILE A 299 23.19 8.25 -5.99
C ILE A 299 22.05 8.95 -5.26
N THR A 300 22.25 9.40 -4.03
CA THR A 300 21.22 10.16 -3.29
C THR A 300 21.06 11.58 -3.85
N MET A 301 22.15 12.22 -4.29
CA MET A 301 22.12 13.56 -4.87
C MET A 301 21.22 13.66 -6.11
N MET A 302 21.31 12.68 -7.03
CA MET A 302 20.47 12.67 -8.23
C MET A 302 18.98 12.41 -7.94
N GLN A 303 18.64 11.84 -6.77
CA GLN A 303 17.26 11.56 -6.39
C GLN A 303 16.53 12.76 -5.78
N VAL A 304 17.24 13.76 -5.26
CA VAL A 304 16.63 14.90 -4.54
C VAL A 304 15.59 15.62 -5.39
N TYR A 305 15.93 15.94 -6.64
CA TYR A 305 15.02 16.64 -7.55
C TYR A 305 13.89 15.73 -8.04
N GLU A 306 14.16 14.45 -8.27
CA GLU A 306 13.15 13.47 -8.65
C GLU A 306 12.07 13.35 -7.57
N TYR A 307 12.47 13.19 -6.30
CA TYR A 307 11.56 13.18 -5.17
C TYR A 307 10.76 14.49 -5.06
N PHE A 308 11.40 15.64 -5.29
CA PHE A 308 10.69 16.92 -5.29
C PHE A 308 9.60 16.98 -6.38
N ILE A 309 9.89 16.51 -7.60
CA ILE A 309 8.88 16.43 -8.66
C ILE A 309 7.74 15.48 -8.27
N SER A 310 8.07 14.25 -7.84
CA SER A 310 7.10 13.18 -7.65
C SER A 310 6.29 13.29 -6.36
N HIS A 311 6.90 13.75 -5.26
CA HIS A 311 6.31 13.81 -3.91
C HIS A 311 5.86 15.22 -3.49
N HIS A 312 6.22 16.27 -4.24
CA HIS A 312 5.76 17.63 -3.95
C HIS A 312 4.98 18.24 -5.13
N LEU A 313 5.64 18.47 -6.28
CA LEU A 313 5.00 19.20 -7.41
C LEU A 313 3.78 18.48 -7.97
N THR A 314 3.93 17.20 -8.32
CA THR A 314 2.83 16.40 -8.88
C THR A 314 1.69 16.27 -7.87
N LYS A 315 1.99 16.03 -6.58
CA LYS A 315 0.99 15.89 -5.53
C LYS A 315 0.24 17.20 -5.25
N ALA A 316 0.94 18.33 -5.26
CA ALA A 316 0.32 19.65 -5.15
C ALA A 316 -0.64 19.93 -6.31
N PHE A 317 -0.26 19.58 -7.54
CA PHE A 317 -1.13 19.70 -8.70
C PHE A 317 -2.37 18.81 -8.60
N GLU A 318 -2.20 17.51 -8.36
CA GLU A 318 -3.32 16.56 -8.25
C GLU A 318 -4.31 17.00 -7.15
N SER A 319 -3.77 17.47 -6.02
CA SER A 319 -4.55 17.99 -4.90
C SER A 319 -5.38 19.22 -5.30
N LEU A 320 -4.86 20.11 -6.14
CA LEU A 320 -5.60 21.29 -6.61
C LEU A 320 -6.66 20.95 -7.66
N PHE A 321 -6.38 19.99 -8.55
CA PHE A 321 -7.31 19.57 -9.62
C PHE A 321 -8.40 18.60 -9.15
N GLY A 322 -8.35 18.15 -7.90
CA GLY A 322 -9.49 17.52 -7.24
C GLY A 322 -9.07 16.50 -6.19
N SER A 323 -8.25 15.54 -6.59
CA SER A 323 -7.85 14.42 -5.75
C SER A 323 -6.46 13.90 -6.08
N VAL A 324 -5.66 13.62 -5.06
CA VAL A 324 -4.39 12.91 -5.20
C VAL A 324 -4.65 11.46 -5.60
N THR A 325 -4.03 11.00 -6.69
CA THR A 325 -4.30 9.68 -7.27
C THR A 325 -3.55 8.54 -6.56
N CYS A 326 -2.54 8.90 -5.77
CA CYS A 326 -1.66 7.98 -5.07
C CYS A 326 -1.13 8.63 -3.79
N LEU A 327 -1.48 8.10 -2.63
CA LEU A 327 -0.91 8.50 -1.34
C LEU A 327 0.34 7.65 -1.05
N PRO A 328 1.51 8.25 -0.78
CA PRO A 328 2.72 7.49 -0.44
C PRO A 328 2.54 6.70 0.86
N GLY A 329 2.92 5.43 0.86
CA GLY A 329 2.80 4.56 2.04
C GLY A 329 3.67 4.96 3.23
N CYS A 330 4.74 5.72 2.99
CA CYS A 330 5.67 6.16 4.02
C CYS A 330 5.13 7.27 4.93
N PHE A 331 4.18 8.08 4.45
CA PHE A 331 3.64 9.20 5.21
C PHE A 331 2.29 9.69 4.67
N CYS A 332 1.23 8.96 5.03
CA CYS A 332 -0.14 9.35 4.68
C CYS A 332 -1.11 9.07 5.82
N MET A 333 -2.18 9.85 5.88
CA MET A 333 -3.24 9.71 6.86
C MET A 333 -4.54 9.35 6.16
N TYR A 334 -5.25 8.36 6.70
CA TYR A 334 -6.57 7.94 6.26
C TYR A 334 -7.60 8.18 7.35
N ARG A 335 -8.81 8.55 6.93
CA ARG A 335 -9.99 8.63 7.77
C ARG A 335 -10.64 7.25 7.89
N ILE A 336 -10.85 6.78 9.12
CA ILE A 336 -11.45 5.46 9.36
C ILE A 336 -12.93 5.50 8.99
N ARG A 337 -13.65 6.54 9.44
CA ARG A 337 -15.10 6.73 9.24
C ARG A 337 -15.40 8.16 8.83
N SER A 338 -16.39 8.35 7.96
CA SER A 338 -16.97 9.66 7.68
C SER A 338 -17.56 10.30 8.94
N VAL A 339 -17.81 11.61 8.91
CA VAL A 339 -18.48 12.34 9.99
C VAL A 339 -19.86 11.75 10.28
N ASP A 340 -20.56 11.25 9.26
CA ASP A 340 -21.86 10.57 9.39
C ASP A 340 -21.76 9.12 9.91
N GLY A 341 -20.57 8.68 10.34
CA GLY A 341 -20.33 7.32 10.84
C GLY A 341 -20.09 6.25 9.76
N ARG A 342 -20.26 6.58 8.47
CA ARG A 342 -20.03 5.62 7.36
C ARG A 342 -18.57 5.14 7.31
N PRO A 343 -18.28 3.82 7.20
CA PRO A 343 -16.92 3.33 7.12
C PRO A 343 -16.26 3.73 5.79
N LEU A 344 -15.03 4.23 5.85
CA LEU A 344 -14.23 4.61 4.69
C LEU A 344 -13.07 3.62 4.53
N LEU A 345 -11.93 3.86 5.20
CA LEU A 345 -10.77 2.96 5.16
C LEU A 345 -11.14 1.51 5.54
N ILE A 346 -12.07 1.37 6.49
CA ILE A 346 -12.48 0.07 7.04
C ILE A 346 -13.75 -0.48 6.37
N SER A 347 -14.11 -0.02 5.17
CA SER A 347 -15.30 -0.56 4.49
C SER A 347 -15.10 -2.00 4.05
N LYS A 348 -16.20 -2.75 3.95
CA LYS A 348 -16.16 -4.16 3.57
C LYS A 348 -15.66 -4.32 2.13
N GLU A 349 -16.01 -3.38 1.26
CA GLU A 349 -15.65 -3.37 -0.15
C GLU A 349 -14.15 -3.11 -0.35
N VAL A 350 -13.58 -2.14 0.39
CA VAL A 350 -12.13 -1.86 0.35
C VAL A 350 -11.35 -3.04 0.91
N ILE A 351 -11.74 -3.56 2.09
CA ILE A 351 -11.05 -4.70 2.71
C ILE A 351 -11.12 -5.94 1.80
N ARG A 352 -12.28 -6.26 1.22
CA ARG A 352 -12.43 -7.42 0.34
C ARG A 352 -11.52 -7.33 -0.89
N ASP A 353 -11.55 -6.21 -1.61
CA ASP A 353 -10.73 -6.04 -2.81
C ASP A 353 -9.22 -5.97 -2.45
N TYR A 354 -8.86 -5.46 -1.27
CA TYR A 354 -7.47 -5.34 -0.81
C TYR A 354 -6.89 -6.66 -0.23
N SER A 355 -7.74 -7.51 0.35
CA SER A 355 -7.41 -8.82 0.94
C SER A 355 -7.44 -9.99 -0.05
N GLU A 356 -7.48 -9.71 -1.36
CA GLU A 356 -7.45 -10.74 -2.40
C GLU A 356 -6.21 -11.65 -2.24
N ASN A 357 -6.48 -12.94 -2.02
CA ASN A 357 -5.46 -13.98 -1.85
C ASN A 357 -5.07 -14.62 -3.18
N VAL A 358 -5.98 -14.66 -4.17
CA VAL A 358 -5.71 -15.30 -5.47
C VAL A 358 -5.12 -14.28 -6.43
N VAL A 359 -3.79 -14.20 -6.44
CA VAL A 359 -3.02 -13.24 -7.23
C VAL A 359 -2.39 -13.92 -8.46
N ASP A 360 -3.27 -14.37 -9.35
CA ASP A 360 -2.96 -15.19 -10.52
C ASP A 360 -2.40 -14.40 -11.72
N THR A 361 -2.83 -13.15 -11.90
CA THR A 361 -2.41 -12.31 -13.04
C THR A 361 -1.22 -11.40 -12.74
N LEU A 362 -0.41 -11.10 -13.77
CA LEU A 362 0.67 -10.11 -13.72
C LEU A 362 0.17 -8.74 -13.23
N HIS A 363 -1.04 -8.37 -13.64
CA HIS A 363 -1.70 -7.13 -13.24
C HIS A 363 -1.98 -7.11 -11.72
N LYS A 364 -2.67 -8.13 -11.20
CA LYS A 364 -2.94 -8.24 -9.75
C LYS A 364 -1.65 -8.30 -8.93
N LYS A 365 -0.62 -9.02 -9.40
CA LYS A 365 0.67 -9.09 -8.68
C LYS A 365 1.35 -7.74 -8.56
N ASN A 366 1.35 -6.94 -9.62
CA ASN A 366 1.91 -5.58 -9.59
C ASN A 366 1.13 -4.65 -8.65
N LEU A 367 -0.20 -4.77 -8.60
CA LEU A 367 -1.04 -3.97 -7.70
C LEU A 367 -0.89 -4.38 -6.23
N LEU A 368 -0.94 -5.68 -5.93
CA LEU A 368 -1.09 -6.20 -4.56
C LEU A 368 0.24 -6.57 -3.88
N HIS A 369 1.32 -6.79 -4.63
CA HIS A 369 2.62 -7.18 -4.06
C HIS A 369 3.73 -6.13 -4.20
N LEU A 370 3.58 -5.19 -5.14
CA LEU A 370 4.60 -4.19 -5.45
C LEU A 370 4.14 -2.76 -5.17
N GLY A 371 2.87 -2.46 -5.41
CA GLY A 371 2.27 -1.13 -5.23
C GLY A 371 1.05 -1.14 -4.34
N GLU A 372 1.05 -1.93 -3.26
CA GLU A 372 -0.10 -2.11 -2.37
C GLU A 372 -0.62 -0.77 -1.81
N ASP A 373 0.28 0.16 -1.45
CA ASP A 373 -0.10 1.50 -0.97
C ASP A 373 -0.80 2.34 -2.07
N ARG A 374 -0.32 2.22 -3.32
CA ARG A 374 -0.93 2.87 -4.49
C ARG A 374 -2.31 2.28 -4.76
N TYR A 375 -2.40 0.96 -4.72
CA TYR A 375 -3.64 0.26 -4.98
C TYR A 375 -4.69 0.54 -3.91
N LEU A 376 -4.30 0.65 -2.62
CA LEU A 376 -5.20 1.08 -1.56
C LEU A 376 -5.79 2.46 -1.85
N THR A 377 -4.98 3.42 -2.33
CA THR A 377 -5.49 4.74 -2.76
C THR A 377 -6.50 4.62 -3.90
N THR A 378 -6.21 3.77 -4.89
CA THR A 378 -7.09 3.49 -6.03
C THR A 378 -8.41 2.87 -5.58
N LEU A 379 -8.39 1.92 -4.64
CA LEU A 379 -9.61 1.32 -4.06
C LEU A 379 -10.45 2.34 -3.32
N MET A 380 -9.82 3.25 -2.56
CA MET A 380 -10.52 4.35 -1.91
C MET A 380 -11.23 5.25 -2.93
N LEU A 381 -10.57 5.60 -4.03
CA LEU A 381 -11.18 6.40 -5.10
C LEU A 381 -12.28 5.64 -5.86
N LYS A 382 -12.12 4.34 -6.05
CA LYS A 382 -13.09 3.45 -6.70
C LYS A 382 -14.40 3.35 -5.91
N HIS A 383 -14.30 3.12 -4.61
CA HIS A 383 -15.45 2.87 -3.74
C HIS A 383 -16.06 4.16 -3.15
N PHE A 384 -15.28 5.24 -3.05
CA PHE A 384 -15.72 6.53 -2.47
C PHE A 384 -15.49 7.72 -3.41
N PRO A 385 -16.09 7.72 -4.61
CA PRO A 385 -15.83 8.73 -5.64
C PRO A 385 -16.25 10.17 -5.28
N TYR A 386 -17.16 10.34 -4.31
CA TYR A 386 -17.58 11.65 -3.82
C TYR A 386 -16.65 12.23 -2.73
N PHE A 387 -15.71 11.42 -2.24
CA PHE A 387 -14.64 11.84 -1.33
C PHE A 387 -13.36 12.12 -2.12
N LYS A 388 -12.39 12.75 -1.47
CA LYS A 388 -11.15 13.17 -2.12
C LYS A 388 -9.94 12.89 -1.26
N ASN A 389 -8.81 12.71 -1.95
CA ASN A 389 -7.50 12.63 -1.35
C ASN A 389 -6.77 13.96 -1.55
N LYS A 390 -6.05 14.45 -0.55
CA LYS A 390 -5.35 15.75 -0.64
C LYS A 390 -3.86 15.64 -0.32
N PHE A 391 -3.13 16.66 -0.73
CA PHE A 391 -1.73 16.87 -0.38
C PHE A 391 -1.61 18.09 0.52
N ASN A 392 -0.94 17.95 1.66
CA ASN A 392 -0.60 19.04 2.55
C ASN A 392 0.93 19.22 2.60
N ALA A 393 1.44 20.22 1.87
CA ALA A 393 2.88 20.51 1.79
C ALA A 393 3.50 20.97 3.12
N GLU A 394 2.69 21.44 4.07
CA GLU A 394 3.18 21.89 5.37
C GLU A 394 3.43 20.71 6.33
N ALA A 395 2.71 19.59 6.16
CA ALA A 395 2.99 18.38 6.88
C ALA A 395 4.19 17.67 6.23
N GLN A 396 5.29 17.54 6.94
CA GLN A 396 6.57 17.06 6.40
C GLN A 396 7.08 15.81 7.12
N CYS A 397 7.76 14.95 6.38
CA CYS A 397 8.58 13.87 6.92
C CYS A 397 9.90 13.78 6.16
N VAL A 398 10.87 13.08 6.76
CA VAL A 398 12.14 12.74 6.09
C VAL A 398 12.32 11.23 6.06
N THR A 399 12.84 10.71 4.96
CA THR A 399 13.16 9.29 4.76
C THR A 399 14.55 9.15 4.15
N ASN A 400 15.11 7.94 4.18
CA ASN A 400 16.39 7.63 3.57
C ASN A 400 16.21 7.13 2.14
N ALA A 401 16.82 7.82 1.17
CA ALA A 401 16.91 7.33 -0.20
C ALA A 401 17.94 6.19 -0.31
N PRO A 402 17.77 5.25 -1.24
CA PRO A 402 18.80 4.28 -1.58
C PRO A 402 20.13 4.95 -1.93
N ASP A 403 21.19 4.50 -1.29
CA ASP A 403 22.57 4.99 -1.46
C ASP A 403 23.42 4.08 -2.36
N SER A 404 22.85 2.97 -2.85
CA SER A 404 23.51 1.99 -3.71
C SER A 404 22.70 1.70 -4.97
N TRP A 405 23.39 1.49 -6.08
CA TRP A 405 22.76 1.28 -7.40
C TRP A 405 21.82 0.08 -7.44
N LYS A 406 22.21 -1.03 -6.79
CA LYS A 406 21.39 -2.26 -6.75
C LYS A 406 20.07 -2.03 -6.03
N VAL A 407 20.10 -1.35 -4.88
CA VAL A 407 18.90 -1.04 -4.11
C VAL A 407 18.03 -0.03 -4.85
N LEU A 408 18.64 1.02 -5.44
CA LEU A 408 17.92 2.01 -6.25
C LEU A 408 17.20 1.36 -7.44
N MET A 409 17.90 0.51 -8.20
CA MET A 409 17.34 -0.18 -9.37
C MET A 409 16.17 -1.09 -8.97
N SER A 410 16.32 -1.87 -7.89
CA SER A 410 15.25 -2.73 -7.37
C SER A 410 14.03 -1.91 -6.91
N GLN A 411 14.25 -0.80 -6.19
CA GLN A 411 13.19 0.08 -5.74
C GLN A 411 12.45 0.72 -6.92
N ARG A 412 13.18 1.24 -7.92
CA ARG A 412 12.59 1.93 -9.07
C ARG A 412 11.86 0.97 -10.02
N ARG A 413 12.34 -0.26 -10.19
CA ARG A 413 11.58 -1.32 -10.88
C ARG A 413 10.19 -1.50 -10.28
N ARG A 414 10.13 -1.69 -8.95
CA ARG A 414 8.86 -1.85 -8.23
C ARG A 414 7.93 -0.66 -8.45
N TRP A 415 8.48 0.56 -8.35
CA TRP A 415 7.70 1.78 -8.49
C TRP A 415 7.16 1.98 -9.91
N ILE A 416 8.00 1.78 -10.93
CA ILE A 416 7.61 1.95 -12.34
C ILE A 416 6.56 0.90 -12.72
N ASN A 417 6.80 -0.38 -12.41
CA ASN A 417 5.87 -1.46 -12.77
C ASN A 417 4.50 -1.28 -12.11
N SER A 418 4.48 -1.02 -10.80
CA SER A 418 3.22 -0.76 -10.09
C SER A 418 2.53 0.53 -10.55
N THR A 419 3.28 1.56 -10.95
CA THR A 419 2.71 2.80 -11.48
C THR A 419 1.92 2.56 -12.77
N VAL A 420 2.47 1.79 -13.72
CA VAL A 420 1.78 1.48 -14.98
C VAL A 420 0.45 0.78 -14.71
N HIS A 421 0.45 -0.26 -13.87
CA HIS A 421 -0.76 -1.01 -13.53
C HIS A 421 -1.79 -0.18 -12.76
N ASN A 422 -1.33 0.66 -11.83
CA ASN A 422 -2.23 1.51 -11.04
C ASN A 422 -2.84 2.63 -11.89
N LEU A 423 -2.07 3.26 -12.78
CA LEU A 423 -2.59 4.24 -13.72
C LEU A 423 -3.59 3.61 -14.69
N PHE A 424 -3.35 2.38 -15.14
CA PHE A 424 -4.30 1.64 -15.97
C PHE A 424 -5.66 1.47 -15.27
N GLU A 425 -5.68 1.05 -14.00
CA GLU A 425 -6.93 0.98 -13.21
C GLU A 425 -7.62 2.34 -13.07
N LEU A 426 -6.84 3.39 -12.76
CA LEU A 426 -7.38 4.75 -12.60
C LEU A 426 -8.06 5.25 -13.87
N VAL A 427 -7.52 5.00 -15.07
CA VAL A 427 -8.11 5.46 -16.35
C VAL A 427 -9.57 4.96 -16.53
N PHE A 428 -9.90 3.78 -16.00
CA PHE A 428 -11.23 3.19 -16.12
C PHE A 428 -12.20 3.58 -14.99
N LEU A 429 -11.77 4.37 -14.01
CA LEU A 429 -12.68 4.84 -12.97
C LEU A 429 -13.71 5.84 -13.53
N PRO A 430 -15.02 5.60 -13.32
CA PRO A 430 -16.08 6.39 -13.96
C PRO A 430 -16.25 7.81 -13.39
N GLN A 431 -15.71 8.10 -12.20
CA GLN A 431 -16.05 9.31 -11.43
C GLN A 431 -14.81 10.12 -10.99
N MET A 432 -13.87 10.35 -11.90
CA MET A 432 -12.78 11.32 -11.67
C MET A 432 -13.19 12.71 -12.18
N CYS A 433 -13.16 13.70 -11.30
CA CYS A 433 -13.65 15.06 -11.57
C CYS A 433 -13.05 15.70 -12.83
N GLY A 434 -13.92 16.39 -13.59
CA GLY A 434 -13.55 17.39 -14.59
C GLY A 434 -14.29 17.27 -15.93
N PHE A 435 -14.17 18.31 -16.75
CA PHE A 435 -14.83 18.46 -18.05
C PHE A 435 -13.79 18.33 -19.18
N CYS A 436 -14.05 17.46 -20.17
CA CYS A 436 -13.22 17.28 -21.38
C CYS A 436 -11.71 17.05 -21.07
N CYS A 437 -10.79 17.64 -21.85
CA CYS A 437 -9.32 17.54 -21.72
C CYS A 437 -8.74 18.16 -20.43
N PHE A 438 -9.57 18.67 -19.52
CA PHE A 438 -9.18 19.13 -18.19
C PHE A 438 -9.68 18.20 -17.07
N SER A 439 -10.15 17.00 -17.43
CA SER A 439 -10.47 15.96 -16.45
C SER A 439 -9.21 15.36 -15.84
N MET A 440 -9.25 15.06 -14.54
CA MET A 440 -8.22 14.27 -13.87
C MET A 440 -7.99 12.92 -14.58
N ARG A 441 -9.02 12.36 -15.22
CA ARG A 441 -8.87 11.16 -16.05
C ARG A 441 -7.97 11.35 -17.25
N PHE A 442 -8.07 12.52 -17.91
CA PHE A 442 -7.21 12.84 -19.04
C PHE A 442 -5.76 13.03 -18.58
N VAL A 443 -5.54 13.69 -17.44
CA VAL A 443 -4.21 13.81 -16.83
C VAL A 443 -3.61 12.43 -16.53
N VAL A 444 -4.36 11.54 -15.88
CA VAL A 444 -3.93 10.17 -15.58
C VAL A 444 -3.59 9.40 -16.86
N PHE A 445 -4.41 9.55 -17.91
CA PHE A 445 -4.14 8.94 -19.22
C PHE A 445 -2.84 9.46 -19.85
N ILE A 446 -2.60 10.78 -19.82
CA ILE A 446 -1.35 11.37 -20.31
C ILE A 446 -0.16 10.89 -19.48
N ASP A 447 -0.28 10.80 -18.16
CA ASP A 447 0.79 10.30 -17.29
C ASP A 447 1.09 8.81 -17.55
N LEU A 448 0.07 7.99 -17.86
CA LEU A 448 0.24 6.58 -18.28
C LEU A 448 1.03 6.49 -19.58
N ILE A 449 0.60 7.21 -20.62
CA ILE A 449 1.28 7.20 -21.92
C ILE A 449 2.71 7.75 -21.77
N SER A 450 2.88 8.85 -21.03
CA SER A 450 4.19 9.45 -20.73
C SER A 450 5.15 8.46 -20.08
N THR A 451 4.66 7.68 -19.10
CA THR A 451 5.46 6.65 -18.41
C THR A 451 5.93 5.56 -19.38
N ILE A 452 5.08 5.14 -20.32
CA ILE A 452 5.40 4.11 -21.31
C ILE A 452 6.40 4.62 -22.36
N ILE A 453 6.20 5.84 -22.86
CA ILE A 453 7.04 6.42 -23.93
C ILE A 453 8.35 7.05 -23.41
N MET A 454 8.56 7.10 -22.09
CA MET A 454 9.69 7.80 -21.47
C MET A 454 11.07 7.45 -22.08
N PRO A 455 11.38 6.17 -22.41
CA PRO A 455 12.64 5.84 -23.10
C PRO A 455 12.73 6.44 -24.50
N ALA A 456 11.63 6.42 -25.26
CA ALA A 456 11.59 7.00 -26.60
C ALA A 456 11.74 8.53 -26.56
N THR A 457 11.23 9.18 -25.52
CA THR A 457 11.42 10.63 -25.31
C THR A 457 12.90 11.01 -25.17
N LEU A 458 13.73 10.19 -24.50
CA LEU A 458 15.16 10.45 -24.43
C LEU A 458 15.86 10.29 -25.78
N VAL A 459 15.51 9.24 -26.54
CA VAL A 459 16.06 9.02 -27.89
C VAL A 459 15.72 10.21 -28.80
N TYR A 460 14.49 10.70 -28.73
CA TYR A 460 14.07 11.89 -29.46
C TYR A 460 14.84 13.14 -29.01
N LEU A 461 15.07 13.33 -27.71
CA LEU A 461 15.89 14.42 -27.20
C LEU A 461 17.33 14.37 -27.72
N ALA A 462 17.95 13.18 -27.73
CA ALA A 462 19.29 12.99 -28.29
C ALA A 462 19.33 13.30 -29.80
N TYR A 463 18.29 12.91 -30.54
CA TYR A 463 18.15 13.26 -31.95
C TYR A 463 18.00 14.76 -32.19
N LEU A 464 17.26 15.50 -31.35
CA LEU A 464 17.18 16.96 -31.43
C LEU A 464 18.53 17.64 -31.17
N VAL A 465 19.32 17.13 -30.21
CA VAL A 465 20.68 17.63 -29.95
C VAL A 465 21.59 17.36 -31.15
N TYR A 466 21.49 16.17 -31.77
CA TYR A 466 22.23 15.85 -33.00
C TYR A 466 21.86 16.79 -34.16
N GLN A 467 20.58 17.12 -34.35
CA GLN A 467 20.17 18.09 -35.37
C GLN A 467 20.77 19.48 -35.12
N LEU A 468 20.81 19.94 -33.85
CA LEU A 468 21.42 21.22 -33.51
C LEU A 468 22.90 21.33 -33.87
N THR A 469 23.62 20.21 -33.83
CA THR A 469 25.04 20.17 -34.23
C THR A 469 25.25 20.18 -35.74
N ASN A 470 24.20 19.95 -36.54
CA ASN A 470 24.26 19.87 -37.99
C ASN A 470 23.52 21.05 -38.64
N PRO A 471 24.24 22.05 -39.16
CA PRO A 471 23.64 23.28 -39.70
C PRO A 471 22.74 23.06 -40.93
N ASP A 472 22.93 21.95 -41.66
CA ASP A 472 22.14 21.60 -42.84
C ASP A 472 20.83 20.86 -42.51
N SER A 473 20.57 20.58 -41.24
CA SER A 473 19.36 19.87 -40.82
C SER A 473 18.18 20.82 -40.59
N THR A 474 16.98 20.43 -41.05
CA THR A 474 15.74 21.16 -40.75
C THR A 474 15.36 20.95 -39.28
N THR A 475 16.01 21.71 -38.39
CA THR A 475 15.80 21.63 -36.94
C THR A 475 14.40 22.10 -36.56
N SER A 476 13.68 21.30 -35.78
CA SER A 476 12.40 21.71 -35.17
C SER A 476 12.65 22.69 -34.01
N TYR A 477 12.78 23.97 -34.32
CA TYR A 477 12.94 25.03 -33.30
C TYR A 477 11.80 25.04 -32.27
N ILE A 478 10.59 24.65 -32.68
CA ILE A 478 9.42 24.55 -31.80
C ILE A 478 9.69 23.58 -30.64
N SER A 479 10.28 22.41 -30.91
CA SER A 479 10.57 21.39 -29.89
C SER A 479 11.60 21.88 -28.86
N LEU A 480 12.56 22.70 -29.30
CA LEU A 480 13.59 23.27 -28.43
C LEU A 480 13.05 24.39 -27.56
N TYR A 481 12.25 25.30 -28.14
CA TYR A 481 11.56 26.34 -27.36
C TYR A 481 10.62 25.72 -26.32
N LEU A 482 9.91 24.66 -26.69
CA LEU A 482 9.06 23.91 -25.77
C LEU A 482 9.87 23.33 -24.60
N LEU A 483 10.99 22.66 -24.88
CA LEU A 483 11.87 22.09 -23.86
C LEU A 483 12.44 23.17 -22.92
N ALA A 484 12.93 24.26 -23.50
CA ALA A 484 13.45 25.41 -22.75
C ALA A 484 12.36 26.06 -21.88
N ALA A 485 11.14 26.17 -22.39
CA ALA A 485 10.00 26.67 -21.61
C ALA A 485 9.67 25.76 -20.43
N ILE A 486 9.65 24.44 -20.62
CA ILE A 486 9.31 23.47 -19.57
C ILE A 486 10.31 23.52 -18.40
N TYR A 487 11.62 23.50 -18.68
CA TYR A 487 12.64 23.54 -17.63
C TYR A 487 12.89 24.97 -17.12
N GLY A 488 12.79 25.98 -17.99
CA GLY A 488 12.92 27.39 -17.61
C GLY A 488 11.81 27.83 -16.66
N MET A 489 10.58 27.35 -16.87
CA MET A 489 9.46 27.61 -15.97
C MET A 489 9.64 26.95 -14.60
N GLN A 490 10.22 25.75 -14.54
CA GLN A 490 10.59 25.11 -13.28
C GLN A 490 11.64 25.93 -12.52
N ALA A 491 12.70 26.36 -13.22
CA ALA A 491 13.74 27.19 -12.65
C ALA A 491 13.18 28.52 -12.08
N LEU A 492 12.24 29.15 -12.80
CA LEU A 492 11.60 30.39 -12.38
C LEU A 492 10.89 30.25 -11.03
N ILE A 493 10.23 29.12 -10.75
CA ILE A 493 9.58 28.89 -9.45
C ILE A 493 10.60 28.89 -8.31
N PHE A 494 11.75 28.24 -8.49
CA PHE A 494 12.78 28.21 -7.46
C PHE A 494 13.36 29.59 -7.19
N ILE A 495 13.47 30.42 -8.23
CA ILE A 495 13.87 31.83 -8.11
C ILE A 495 12.80 32.60 -7.33
N LEU A 496 11.52 32.47 -7.70
CA LEU A 496 10.40 33.16 -7.04
C LEU A 496 10.26 32.76 -5.56
N LYS A 497 10.41 31.46 -5.24
CA LYS A 497 10.40 30.95 -3.86
C LYS A 497 11.71 31.20 -3.11
N ARG A 498 12.72 31.79 -3.75
CA ARG A 498 14.09 32.00 -3.22
C ARG A 498 14.78 30.72 -2.75
N GLN A 499 14.45 29.58 -3.36
CA GLN A 499 15.02 28.27 -3.06
C GLN A 499 16.11 27.86 -4.06
N TRP A 500 17.16 28.67 -4.15
CA TRP A 500 18.27 28.51 -5.10
C TRP A 500 18.91 27.11 -5.09
N GLN A 501 18.91 26.44 -3.94
CA GLN A 501 19.38 25.06 -3.79
C GLN A 501 18.72 24.06 -4.76
N HIS A 502 17.42 24.24 -5.07
CA HIS A 502 16.72 23.34 -5.98
C HIS A 502 17.16 23.49 -7.44
N ILE A 503 17.72 24.64 -7.83
CA ILE A 503 18.33 24.83 -9.15
C ILE A 503 19.60 23.98 -9.26
N GLY A 504 20.42 23.94 -8.21
CA GLY A 504 21.58 23.05 -8.15
C GLY A 504 21.17 21.58 -8.27
N TRP A 505 20.17 21.16 -7.50
CA TRP A 505 19.62 19.80 -7.58
C TRP A 505 19.02 19.46 -8.95
N MET A 506 18.36 20.44 -9.60
CA MET A 506 17.85 20.29 -10.95
C MET A 506 18.99 20.01 -11.94
N ILE A 507 20.12 20.72 -11.86
CA ILE A 507 21.27 20.48 -12.73
C ILE A 507 21.82 19.07 -12.54
N VAL A 508 21.97 18.60 -11.29
CA VAL A 508 22.41 17.22 -11.01
C VAL A 508 21.43 16.21 -11.61
N TYR A 509 20.12 16.45 -11.50
CA TYR A 509 19.12 15.59 -12.11
C TYR A 509 19.13 15.62 -13.64
N LEU A 510 19.37 16.78 -14.27
CA LEU A 510 19.50 16.89 -15.73
C LEU A 510 20.62 15.97 -16.25
N LEU A 511 21.73 15.85 -15.53
CA LEU A 511 22.82 14.92 -15.86
C LEU A 511 22.40 13.45 -15.65
N ALA A 512 21.50 13.19 -14.70
CA ALA A 512 20.98 11.85 -14.43
C ALA A 512 19.78 11.45 -15.30
N ILE A 513 19.25 12.34 -16.15
CA ILE A 513 18.12 12.05 -17.05
C ILE A 513 18.29 10.73 -17.81
N PRO A 514 19.44 10.43 -18.45
CA PRO A 514 19.60 9.17 -19.18
C PRO A 514 19.38 7.93 -18.32
N TYR A 515 19.72 8.00 -17.04
CA TYR A 515 19.48 6.92 -16.10
C TYR A 515 17.99 6.81 -15.76
N PHE A 516 17.36 7.92 -15.37
CA PHE A 516 15.97 7.92 -14.90
C PHE A 516 14.93 7.71 -16.01
N THR A 517 15.15 8.24 -17.22
CA THR A 517 14.17 8.21 -18.31
C THR A 517 14.36 7.06 -19.28
N PHE A 518 15.53 6.43 -19.32
CA PHE A 518 15.83 5.36 -20.28
C PHE A 518 16.29 4.07 -19.63
N LEU A 519 17.38 4.08 -18.85
CA LEU A 519 17.91 2.85 -18.25
C LEU A 519 16.94 2.21 -17.24
N LEU A 520 16.41 2.99 -16.30
CA LEU A 520 15.48 2.49 -15.29
C LEU A 520 14.19 1.93 -15.93
N PRO A 521 13.48 2.63 -16.83
CA PRO A 521 12.23 2.11 -17.38
C PRO A 521 12.46 0.90 -18.30
N ILE A 522 13.52 0.89 -19.13
CA ILE A 522 13.84 -0.29 -19.94
C ILE A 522 14.12 -1.50 -19.05
N TYR A 523 14.93 -1.32 -18.00
CA TYR A 523 15.18 -2.40 -17.05
C TYR A 523 13.89 -2.88 -16.39
N SER A 524 13.00 -1.94 -16.03
CA SER A 524 11.73 -2.23 -15.37
C SER A 524 10.76 -2.98 -16.27
N PHE A 525 10.63 -2.55 -17.52
CA PHE A 525 9.80 -3.21 -18.54
C PHE A 525 10.36 -4.55 -18.99
N TRP A 526 11.69 -4.73 -18.97
CA TRP A 526 12.31 -6.02 -19.22
C TRP A 526 12.06 -7.03 -18.09
N HIS A 527 12.02 -6.54 -16.85
CA HIS A 527 11.78 -7.33 -15.63
C HIS A 527 10.38 -7.07 -15.08
N PHE A 528 9.39 -6.98 -15.96
CA PHE A 528 8.02 -6.61 -15.58
C PHE A 528 7.32 -7.68 -14.74
N ASP A 529 7.81 -8.93 -14.85
CA ASP A 529 7.40 -10.13 -14.13
C ASP A 529 8.29 -10.45 -12.91
N ASP A 530 9.31 -9.63 -12.61
CA ASP A 530 10.18 -9.84 -11.46
C ASP A 530 9.60 -9.21 -10.19
N PHE A 531 9.02 -10.08 -9.35
CA PHE A 531 8.48 -9.72 -8.04
C PHE A 531 9.50 -9.89 -6.90
N SER A 532 10.79 -10.15 -7.17
CA SER A 532 11.81 -10.22 -6.11
C SER A 532 11.97 -8.88 -5.38
N TRP A 533 12.39 -8.89 -4.11
CA TRP A 533 12.72 -7.67 -3.37
C TRP A 533 13.91 -7.90 -2.44
N GLY A 534 14.97 -7.09 -2.58
CA GLY A 534 16.19 -7.17 -1.78
C GLY A 534 16.80 -8.58 -1.73
N ASN A 535 17.66 -8.88 -0.77
CA ASN A 535 18.13 -10.24 -0.49
C ASN A 535 17.02 -11.19 -0.02
N THR A 536 15.76 -10.80 -0.13
CA THR A 536 14.66 -11.36 0.63
C THR A 536 13.62 -12.04 -0.23
N ARG A 537 13.94 -12.46 -1.46
CA ARG A 537 13.16 -13.50 -2.17
C ARG A 537 14.02 -14.57 -2.85
N MET A 538 15.34 -14.57 -2.68
CA MET A 538 16.20 -15.63 -3.21
C MET A 538 16.40 -16.74 -2.19
N VAL A 539 15.81 -17.90 -2.49
CA VAL A 539 16.11 -19.18 -1.83
C VAL A 539 17.48 -19.62 -2.34
N VAL A 540 18.53 -19.35 -1.57
CA VAL A 540 19.77 -20.13 -1.69
C VAL A 540 19.63 -21.27 -0.68
N GLY A 541 19.08 -22.38 -1.15
CA GLY A 541 19.30 -23.65 -0.46
C GLY A 541 20.80 -23.98 -0.49
N GLU A 542 21.27 -24.71 0.51
CA GLU A 542 22.68 -25.10 0.75
C GLU A 542 23.32 -25.95 -0.37
N SER A 543 22.71 -26.01 -1.55
CA SER A 543 23.19 -26.75 -2.71
C SER A 543 22.69 -26.16 -4.03
N GLY A 544 22.87 -24.85 -4.28
CA GLY A 544 22.93 -24.22 -5.61
C GLY A 544 21.81 -24.48 -6.65
N ARG A 545 20.75 -25.21 -6.31
CA ARG A 545 19.65 -25.60 -7.19
C ARG A 545 18.36 -24.95 -6.72
N LYS A 546 17.74 -24.22 -7.64
CA LYS A 546 16.41 -23.61 -7.49
C LYS A 546 15.37 -24.72 -7.39
N HIS A 547 15.02 -25.15 -6.18
CA HIS A 547 13.82 -25.93 -5.93
C HIS A 547 12.74 -25.01 -5.41
N VAL A 548 11.68 -24.82 -6.21
CA VAL A 548 10.42 -24.25 -5.75
C VAL A 548 9.80 -25.30 -4.83
N TYR A 549 9.78 -25.05 -3.53
CA TYR A 549 8.99 -25.86 -2.61
C TYR A 549 7.52 -25.60 -2.92
N VAL A 550 6.88 -26.54 -3.60
CA VAL A 550 5.43 -26.66 -3.61
C VAL A 550 5.06 -27.01 -2.17
N VAL A 551 4.60 -26.01 -1.40
CA VAL A 551 3.96 -26.26 -0.11
C VAL A 551 2.67 -27.01 -0.42
N ASP A 552 2.44 -28.14 0.24
CA ASP A 552 1.23 -28.95 0.08
C ASP A 552 -0.02 -28.06 0.10
N ASN A 553 -0.79 -28.16 -0.99
CA ASN A 553 -2.02 -27.41 -1.23
C ASN A 553 -3.19 -27.96 -0.39
N GLU A 554 -2.98 -28.16 0.91
CA GLU A 554 -4.11 -28.37 1.81
C GLU A 554 -4.82 -27.03 2.01
N LYS A 555 -6.10 -26.98 1.62
CA LYS A 555 -6.94 -25.82 1.85
C LYS A 555 -7.08 -25.63 3.35
N PHE A 556 -6.69 -24.47 3.86
CA PHE A 556 -6.89 -24.14 5.26
C PHE A 556 -8.37 -23.89 5.53
N ASP A 557 -8.93 -24.61 6.50
CA ASP A 557 -10.27 -24.33 6.98
C ASP A 557 -10.23 -23.20 8.01
N THR A 558 -10.75 -22.04 7.63
CA THR A 558 -10.83 -20.86 8.50
C THR A 558 -11.68 -21.08 9.74
N SER A 559 -12.55 -22.10 9.76
CA SER A 559 -13.40 -22.44 10.91
C SER A 559 -12.61 -22.98 12.12
N THR A 560 -11.37 -23.41 11.88
CA THR A 560 -10.47 -23.92 12.93
C THR A 560 -10.05 -22.86 13.95
N ILE A 561 -10.11 -21.58 13.58
CA ILE A 561 -9.82 -20.47 14.48
C ILE A 561 -11.13 -20.03 15.16
N PRO A 562 -11.27 -20.19 16.48
CA PRO A 562 -12.50 -19.84 17.18
C PRO A 562 -12.73 -18.33 17.11
N MET A 563 -13.90 -17.92 16.62
CA MET A 563 -14.30 -16.52 16.52
C MET A 563 -15.35 -16.22 17.58
N ARG A 564 -15.19 -15.11 18.31
CA ARG A 564 -16.15 -14.69 19.34
C ARG A 564 -16.38 -13.19 19.29
N LYS A 565 -17.57 -12.72 19.67
CA LYS A 565 -17.82 -11.30 19.82
C LYS A 565 -17.12 -10.76 21.07
N TRP A 566 -16.76 -9.47 21.02
CA TRP A 566 -16.18 -8.79 22.18
C TRP A 566 -17.12 -8.81 23.39
N SER A 567 -18.43 -8.61 23.19
CA SER A 567 -19.43 -8.63 24.27
C SER A 567 -19.38 -9.91 25.10
N ASP A 568 -19.28 -11.05 24.42
CA ASP A 568 -19.34 -12.38 25.04
C ASP A 568 -18.02 -12.70 25.74
N TYR A 569 -16.91 -12.23 25.15
CA TYR A 569 -15.58 -12.32 25.74
C TYR A 569 -15.46 -11.44 26.99
N GLU A 570 -15.98 -10.22 26.95
CA GLU A 570 -16.00 -9.29 28.09
C GLU A 570 -16.85 -9.82 29.25
N GLN A 571 -17.99 -10.45 28.97
CA GLN A 571 -18.81 -11.10 30.00
C GLN A 571 -18.07 -12.25 30.70
N GLU A 572 -17.36 -13.08 29.94
CA GLU A 572 -16.54 -14.15 30.50
C GLU A 572 -15.39 -13.59 31.36
N LEU A 573 -14.71 -12.54 30.90
CA LEU A 573 -13.69 -11.86 31.70
C LEU A 573 -14.26 -11.33 33.03
N MET A 574 -15.47 -10.78 33.02
CA MET A 574 -16.14 -10.31 34.24
C MET A 574 -16.57 -11.45 35.15
N TRP A 575 -16.98 -12.59 34.58
CA TRP A 575 -17.33 -13.80 35.32
C TRP A 575 -16.10 -14.46 35.97
N ASP A 576 -15.00 -14.57 35.21
CA ASP A 576 -13.69 -15.06 35.69
C ASP A 576 -13.14 -14.15 36.80
N ALA A 577 -13.30 -12.83 36.68
CA ALA A 577 -12.90 -11.87 37.71
C ALA A 577 -13.85 -11.88 38.93
N GLY A 578 -15.08 -12.38 38.78
CA GLY A 578 -16.14 -12.39 39.79
C GLY A 578 -16.27 -13.70 40.58
N THR A 579 -15.48 -14.74 40.28
CA THR A 579 -15.50 -16.01 41.01
C THR A 579 -14.46 -15.98 42.14
N PRO A 580 -14.87 -15.96 43.43
CA PRO A 580 -13.92 -16.14 44.52
C PRO A 580 -13.36 -17.57 44.42
N SER A 581 -12.05 -17.70 44.28
CA SER A 581 -11.36 -18.97 44.45
C SER A 581 -11.81 -19.58 45.77
N GLN A 582 -12.42 -20.76 45.70
CA GLN A 582 -12.92 -21.53 46.83
C GLN A 582 -11.73 -22.17 47.57
N TYR A 583 -10.79 -21.37 48.05
CA TYR A 583 -9.71 -21.76 48.96
C TYR A 583 -9.27 -20.51 49.72
N GLY A 584 -9.53 -20.48 51.03
CA GLY A 584 -9.03 -19.46 51.96
C GLY A 584 -10.08 -18.46 52.41
N SER A 585 -10.99 -18.89 53.28
CA SER A 585 -11.66 -18.00 54.22
C SER A 585 -10.62 -17.46 55.20
N ASP A 586 -10.20 -16.21 55.05
CA ASP A 586 -10.03 -15.25 56.15
C ASP A 586 -9.46 -13.91 55.65
N ILE A 587 -9.88 -12.84 56.32
CA ILE A 587 -9.40 -11.44 56.27
C ILE A 587 -10.19 -10.48 55.35
N GLY A 588 -11.12 -9.77 55.99
CA GLY A 588 -11.02 -8.31 56.11
C GLY A 588 -11.49 -7.46 54.93
N SER A 589 -12.65 -6.85 55.12
CA SER A 589 -13.20 -5.74 54.36
C SER A 589 -12.18 -4.65 53.99
N ARG A 590 -11.88 -4.51 52.69
CA ARG A 590 -11.50 -3.23 52.07
C ARG A 590 -12.15 -3.07 50.71
N GLN A 591 -12.90 -1.98 50.61
CA GLN A 591 -13.72 -1.54 49.50
C GLN A 591 -12.87 -0.78 48.48
N GLY A 592 -13.07 -1.05 47.19
CA GLY A 592 -12.87 -0.09 46.10
C GLY A 592 -11.46 0.03 45.51
N GLY A 593 -11.11 -0.90 44.61
CA GLY A 593 -10.04 -0.72 43.63
C GLY A 593 -10.16 -1.82 42.58
N ALA A 594 -10.54 -1.48 41.36
CA ALA A 594 -10.54 -2.42 40.24
C ALA A 594 -9.06 -2.77 39.94
N LEU A 595 -8.55 -3.83 40.55
CA LEU A 595 -7.28 -4.42 40.19
C LEU A 595 -7.44 -5.04 38.79
N SER A 596 -6.57 -4.62 37.87
CA SER A 596 -6.26 -5.37 36.66
C SER A 596 -5.82 -6.78 37.07
N VAL A 597 -6.66 -7.77 36.83
CA VAL A 597 -6.26 -9.17 36.93
C VAL A 597 -5.27 -9.40 35.78
N ALA A 598 -3.98 -9.43 36.08
CA ALA A 598 -2.95 -9.82 35.13
C ALA A 598 -3.14 -11.31 34.80
N ARG A 599 -3.61 -11.61 33.58
CA ARG A 599 -3.63 -12.98 33.06
C ARG A 599 -2.20 -13.47 32.79
N PRO A 600 -1.92 -14.77 32.95
CA PRO A 600 -0.70 -15.36 32.41
C PRO A 600 -0.75 -15.21 30.88
N GLY A 601 0.04 -14.30 30.33
CA GLY A 601 0.07 -14.00 28.89
C GLY A 601 -0.12 -12.52 28.53
N SER A 602 -0.62 -11.67 29.42
CA SER A 602 -0.65 -10.21 29.19
C SER A 602 0.61 -9.57 29.75
N ALA A 603 1.61 -9.38 28.90
CA ALA A 603 2.81 -8.61 29.22
C ALA A 603 2.45 -7.13 29.29
N VAL A 604 2.23 -6.62 30.50
CA VAL A 604 2.12 -5.18 30.72
C VAL A 604 3.53 -4.59 30.88
N GLY A 605 3.99 -3.81 29.90
CA GLY A 605 5.30 -3.15 29.96
C GLY A 605 5.42 -2.17 31.13
N ASN A 606 6.66 -1.79 31.46
CA ASN A 606 7.02 -0.96 32.63
C ASN A 606 6.08 0.24 32.85
N TYR A 607 5.32 0.21 33.95
CA TYR A 607 4.67 1.41 34.49
C TYR A 607 5.66 2.18 35.37
N PRO A 608 5.87 3.49 35.16
CA PRO A 608 6.58 4.32 36.12
C PRO A 608 5.86 4.30 37.48
N LYS A 609 6.60 3.98 38.54
CA LYS A 609 6.08 3.93 39.94
C LYS A 609 5.56 5.27 40.47
N SER A 610 5.62 6.36 39.71
CA SER A 610 5.18 7.71 40.11
C SER A 610 3.77 8.11 39.65
N MET A 611 3.05 7.28 38.87
CA MET A 611 1.81 7.73 38.19
C MET A 611 0.53 6.94 38.47
N GLY A 612 0.50 6.10 39.51
CA GLY A 612 -0.71 5.33 39.91
C GLY A 612 -1.96 6.18 40.19
N ASN A 613 -1.83 7.51 40.36
CA ASN A 613 -2.95 8.42 40.64
C ASN A 613 -3.31 9.39 39.50
N ALA A 614 -2.59 9.41 38.37
CA ALA A 614 -2.83 10.41 37.31
C ALA A 614 -3.89 9.97 36.28
N PHE A 615 -4.14 8.66 36.14
CA PHE A 615 -5.11 8.10 35.20
C PHE A 615 -6.50 7.81 35.81
N SER A 616 -6.68 8.08 37.11
CA SER A 616 -7.98 7.90 37.80
C SER A 616 -8.80 9.20 37.93
N ALA A 617 -8.22 10.36 37.59
CA ALA A 617 -8.91 11.66 37.65
C ALA A 617 -9.65 11.98 36.34
N GLY A 618 -10.67 11.19 36.02
CA GLY A 618 -11.55 11.43 34.87
C GLY A 618 -12.98 10.90 35.04
N ASN A 619 -13.29 10.24 36.15
CA ASN A 619 -14.60 9.64 36.38
C ASN A 619 -15.50 10.51 37.26
N ASN A 620 -15.76 11.75 36.81
CA ASN A 620 -16.92 12.49 37.29
C ASN A 620 -18.02 12.39 36.24
N GLY A 621 -19.13 11.77 36.66
CA GLY A 621 -20.24 11.36 35.80
C GLY A 621 -20.80 12.50 34.95
N TYR A 622 -20.89 12.24 33.65
CA TYR A 622 -21.87 12.88 32.80
C TYR A 622 -23.21 12.13 32.99
N PRO A 623 -24.33 12.84 33.23
CA PRO A 623 -25.62 12.18 33.35
C PRO A 623 -25.99 11.56 32.00
N ALA A 624 -26.38 10.28 32.05
CA ALA A 624 -26.87 9.52 30.92
C ALA A 624 -28.06 10.24 30.26
N SER A 625 -27.85 10.76 29.05
CA SER A 625 -28.96 11.06 28.14
C SER A 625 -29.40 9.74 27.51
N ASN A 626 -30.54 9.23 27.97
CA ASN A 626 -31.30 8.19 27.29
C ASN A 626 -31.61 8.63 25.85
N THR A 627 -30.89 8.08 24.88
CA THR A 627 -31.39 7.95 23.50
C THR A 627 -31.21 6.51 23.10
N GLY A 628 -32.31 5.77 23.22
CA GLY A 628 -32.42 4.36 22.89
C GLY A 628 -32.14 4.10 21.41
N SER A 629 -31.51 2.97 21.18
CA SER A 629 -31.56 2.19 19.95
C SER A 629 -33.00 2.09 19.45
N VAL A 630 -33.26 2.56 18.22
CA VAL A 630 -34.49 2.21 17.49
C VAL A 630 -34.10 1.25 16.37
N TYR A 631 -34.29 -0.04 16.65
CA TYR A 631 -34.56 -1.06 15.65
C TYR A 631 -35.87 -0.67 14.94
N MET A 632 -35.85 -0.65 13.61
CA MET A 632 -37.08 -0.65 12.81
C MET A 632 -37.57 -2.10 12.73
N ASP A 633 -38.53 -2.45 13.59
CA ASP A 633 -39.43 -3.59 13.39
C ASP A 633 -40.77 -3.09 12.86
N SER A 634 -41.39 -3.91 12.02
CA SER A 634 -42.53 -3.59 11.18
C SER A 634 -43.83 -3.99 11.88
N GLY A 635 -44.79 -3.08 12.05
CA GLY A 635 -46.14 -3.50 12.50
C GLY A 635 -47.11 -2.41 12.95
N LEU A 636 -48.11 -2.12 12.10
CA LEU A 636 -49.54 -1.90 12.38
C LEU A 636 -50.01 -0.92 13.49
N GLY A 637 -50.78 0.11 13.08
CA GLY A 637 -52.11 0.41 13.68
C GLY A 637 -52.36 1.75 14.41
N TYR A 638 -52.96 2.71 13.68
CA TYR A 638 -54.06 3.67 14.02
C TYR A 638 -54.06 4.62 15.25
N ASN A 639 -54.37 5.91 14.93
CA ASN A 639 -55.09 6.98 15.67
C ASN A 639 -54.53 7.51 17.03
N SER A 640 -54.60 8.79 17.42
CA SER A 640 -55.12 10.05 16.88
C SER A 640 -54.73 11.23 17.83
N THR A 641 -54.97 12.46 17.35
CA THR A 641 -55.07 13.78 18.03
C THR A 641 -53.82 14.47 18.59
N GLY A 642 -53.59 15.69 18.07
CA GLY A 642 -52.48 16.56 18.41
C GLY A 642 -52.76 17.61 19.49
N ALA A 643 -51.70 18.34 19.85
CA ALA A 643 -51.75 19.68 20.40
C ALA A 643 -50.36 20.35 20.26
N ASN A 644 -50.35 21.53 19.64
CA ASN A 644 -49.24 22.48 19.62
C ASN A 644 -49.02 23.06 21.03
N LEU A 645 -47.76 23.28 21.45
CA LEU A 645 -47.38 24.31 22.44
C LEU A 645 -45.90 24.70 22.30
N ASN A 646 -45.65 25.98 22.02
CA ASN A 646 -44.36 26.67 22.01
C ASN A 646 -43.87 26.95 23.44
N ILE A 647 -42.57 26.74 23.74
CA ILE A 647 -41.91 27.32 24.93
C ILE A 647 -40.50 27.84 24.58
N ARG A 648 -40.31 29.15 24.81
CA ARG A 648 -39.03 29.87 24.91
C ARG A 648 -38.28 29.47 26.18
N SER A 649 -36.95 29.41 26.16
CA SER A 649 -36.13 29.32 27.38
C SER A 649 -35.07 30.44 27.48
N HIS A 650 -35.02 30.99 28.69
CA HIS A 650 -34.20 32.09 29.19
C HIS A 650 -32.73 31.69 29.47
N MET A 651 -31.81 32.64 29.33
CA MET A 651 -30.48 32.64 29.96
C MET A 651 -30.53 33.38 31.32
N PRO A 652 -29.77 32.94 32.34
CA PRO A 652 -29.43 33.76 33.49
C PRO A 652 -27.98 34.27 33.47
N MET A 653 -27.83 35.56 33.81
CA MET A 653 -26.58 36.24 34.15
C MET A 653 -26.26 36.05 35.65
N LEU A 654 -24.99 35.93 36.01
CA LEU A 654 -24.49 36.23 37.36
C LEU A 654 -23.07 36.81 37.29
N GLY A 655 -22.82 37.91 37.99
CA GLY A 655 -21.59 38.71 37.90
C GLY A 655 -20.70 38.71 39.16
N GLY A 656 -19.55 39.39 39.01
CA GLY A 656 -18.89 40.20 40.05
C GLY A 656 -17.87 39.51 40.98
N ASN A 657 -16.57 39.67 40.69
CA ASN A 657 -15.63 40.54 41.45
C ASN A 657 -14.16 40.23 41.12
N ALA A 658 -13.40 41.30 40.86
CA ALA A 658 -11.94 41.32 40.80
C ALA A 658 -11.40 42.31 41.85
N PRO A 659 -10.12 42.23 42.22
CA PRO A 659 -9.35 43.43 42.51
C PRO A 659 -8.07 43.58 41.66
N LEU A 660 -7.73 44.84 41.43
CA LEU A 660 -6.72 45.42 40.54
C LEU A 660 -5.27 45.36 41.07
N SER A 661 -4.29 45.48 40.14
CA SER A 661 -3.21 46.50 40.15
C SER A 661 -2.41 46.44 38.83
N GLY A 662 -2.58 47.40 37.89
CA GLY A 662 -1.61 48.49 37.56
C GLY A 662 -0.60 48.06 36.46
N ARG A 663 -0.36 48.72 35.31
CA ARG A 663 -0.26 50.15 34.97
C ARG A 663 -0.23 50.35 33.41
N ALA A 664 -0.51 51.58 33.00
CA ALA A 664 -1.04 52.12 31.73
C ALA A 664 -0.09 52.35 30.50
N THR A 665 -0.63 52.10 29.28
CA THR A 665 -0.73 52.85 27.96
C THR A 665 0.42 53.77 27.43
N PRO A 666 0.50 54.16 26.11
CA PRO A 666 -0.60 54.35 25.14
C PRO A 666 -0.43 54.01 23.64
N VAL A 667 -1.59 54.02 22.96
CA VAL A 667 -1.84 54.02 21.50
C VAL A 667 -2.32 55.41 21.07
N ILE A 668 -1.90 55.85 19.87
CA ILE A 668 -2.36 57.01 19.08
C ILE A 668 -2.59 56.44 17.66
N GLY A 669 -3.61 56.69 16.83
CA GLY A 669 -4.82 57.51 16.81
C GLY A 669 -5.41 57.40 15.36
N SER A 670 -6.73 57.32 15.21
CA SER A 670 -7.48 57.42 13.91
C SER A 670 -7.75 58.92 13.57
N PRO A 671 -8.55 59.40 12.55
CA PRO A 671 -9.44 58.80 11.50
C PRO A 671 -9.34 59.60 10.12
N PRO A 672 -10.35 59.81 9.20
CA PRO A 672 -11.75 59.32 9.06
C PRO A 672 -12.31 58.96 7.64
N GLN A 673 -13.43 58.19 7.68
CA GLN A 673 -14.71 58.20 6.93
C GLN A 673 -14.83 58.44 5.40
N GLN A 674 -15.58 57.55 4.72
CA GLN A 674 -16.87 57.87 4.07
C GLN A 674 -17.72 56.60 3.75
N HIS A 675 -19.04 56.75 3.92
CA HIS A 675 -20.12 55.74 3.83
C HIS A 675 -20.73 55.61 2.42
N ALA A 676 -21.28 54.43 2.07
CA ALA A 676 -22.65 54.27 1.52
C ALA A 676 -23.10 52.79 1.45
N TYR A 677 -24.36 52.53 1.86
CA TYR A 677 -25.18 51.29 1.84
C TYR A 677 -25.41 50.75 0.41
N SER A 678 -25.83 49.50 0.10
CA SER A 678 -26.87 48.56 0.58
C SER A 678 -26.57 47.16 -0.04
N GLY A 679 -26.95 45.96 0.43
CA GLY A 679 -28.09 45.45 1.17
C GLY A 679 -28.65 44.23 0.39
N GLU A 680 -28.64 43.04 0.98
CA GLU A 680 -29.70 41.99 0.95
C GLU A 680 -29.15 40.60 1.32
N ALA A 681 -29.83 39.99 2.30
CA ALA A 681 -29.60 38.67 2.85
C ALA A 681 -30.61 37.69 2.22
N TYR A 682 -30.17 36.44 1.97
CA TYR A 682 -31.08 35.34 1.68
C TYR A 682 -30.85 34.16 2.61
N ASP A 683 -31.97 33.71 3.15
CA ASP A 683 -32.16 32.63 4.12
C ASP A 683 -31.80 31.24 3.59
N VAL A 684 -31.41 30.41 4.57
CA VAL A 684 -31.08 28.99 4.44
C VAL A 684 -32.36 28.16 4.48
N MET A 685 -32.68 27.44 3.40
CA MET A 685 -33.79 26.48 3.34
C MET A 685 -33.34 25.06 3.71
N SER A 686 -34.02 24.52 4.71
CA SER A 686 -34.03 23.13 5.17
C SER A 686 -35.02 22.30 4.34
N TYR A 687 -34.68 21.05 3.99
CA TYR A 687 -35.68 20.07 3.56
C TYR A 687 -35.39 18.67 4.12
N ALA A 688 -36.33 18.21 4.95
CA ALA A 688 -36.50 16.84 5.39
C ALA A 688 -37.55 16.12 4.51
N ALA A 689 -37.50 14.79 4.50
CA ALA A 689 -38.26 13.89 3.65
C ALA A 689 -39.66 13.49 4.20
N GLY A 690 -40.51 12.97 3.29
CA GLY A 690 -41.76 12.22 3.52
C GLY A 690 -42.69 12.40 2.30
N SER A 691 -43.44 11.45 1.73
CA SER A 691 -43.89 10.09 2.08
C SER A 691 -44.63 9.48 0.86
N SER A 692 -44.70 8.14 0.77
CA SER A 692 -45.38 7.34 -0.29
C SER A 692 -46.91 7.46 -0.37
N PRO A 693 -47.54 6.87 -1.41
CA PRO A 693 -48.67 5.96 -1.19
C PRO A 693 -48.61 4.62 -1.98
N LEU A 694 -49.29 3.59 -1.43
CA LEU A 694 -49.65 2.26 -2.00
C LEU A 694 -50.78 2.41 -3.07
N GLN A 695 -51.10 1.51 -4.03
CA GLN A 695 -51.42 0.07 -3.96
C GLN A 695 -51.65 -0.53 -5.39
N ASN A 696 -51.59 -1.86 -5.51
CA ASN A 696 -51.69 -2.81 -6.67
C ASN A 696 -52.66 -2.57 -7.86
N GLU A 697 -52.26 -3.05 -9.06
CA GLU A 697 -53.03 -3.96 -9.96
C GLU A 697 -52.23 -4.39 -11.23
N TYR A 698 -52.28 -5.68 -11.62
CA TYR A 698 -51.91 -6.22 -12.96
C TYR A 698 -53.08 -5.97 -13.94
N PRO A 699 -52.94 -5.81 -15.29
CA PRO A 699 -52.60 -6.93 -16.21
C PRO A 699 -52.01 -6.62 -17.63
N ALA A 700 -51.51 -7.69 -18.27
CA ALA A 700 -51.67 -8.16 -19.67
C ALA A 700 -51.60 -7.26 -20.95
N ILE A 701 -50.77 -7.73 -21.90
CA ILE A 701 -51.06 -8.05 -23.34
C ILE A 701 -51.28 -6.92 -24.39
N MET A 702 -50.26 -6.82 -25.27
CA MET A 702 -50.24 -6.62 -26.76
C MET A 702 -50.46 -5.25 -27.47
N PRO A 703 -49.83 -5.10 -28.68
CA PRO A 703 -49.50 -3.86 -29.39
C PRO A 703 -50.49 -3.56 -30.55
N PRO A 704 -50.38 -2.52 -31.43
CA PRO A 704 -49.38 -2.39 -32.53
C PRO A 704 -49.00 -0.90 -32.81
N ALA A 705 -48.10 -0.47 -33.71
CA ALA A 705 -48.20 -0.56 -35.16
C ALA A 705 -46.91 -0.08 -35.86
N TYR A 706 -46.72 -0.64 -37.05
CA TYR A 706 -45.58 -0.57 -37.96
C TYR A 706 -45.99 0.25 -39.20
N ASP A 707 -45.11 1.08 -39.78
CA ASP A 707 -45.09 1.35 -41.24
C ASP A 707 -43.77 2.07 -41.69
N PRO A 708 -43.31 1.94 -42.95
CA PRO A 708 -41.98 1.40 -43.27
C PRO A 708 -41.35 1.98 -44.56
N ARG A 709 -40.22 2.67 -44.56
CA ARG A 709 -39.53 2.94 -45.85
C ARG A 709 -38.01 2.80 -45.76
N ALA A 710 -37.55 1.68 -46.35
CA ALA A 710 -36.43 1.52 -47.29
C ALA A 710 -35.02 1.96 -46.85
N SER A 711 -33.90 1.27 -47.10
CA SER A 711 -33.58 -0.02 -47.70
C SER A 711 -32.08 -0.27 -47.47
N GLN A 712 -31.75 -1.51 -47.08
CA GLN A 712 -30.55 -2.30 -47.43
C GLN A 712 -29.13 -1.68 -47.41
N LEU A 713 -28.26 -2.24 -46.57
CA LEU A 713 -27.20 -3.16 -47.02
C LEU A 713 -26.53 -3.89 -45.84
N ILE A 714 -26.25 -5.17 -46.08
CA ILE A 714 -25.87 -6.26 -45.17
C ILE A 714 -24.34 -6.41 -45.11
N MET A 715 -23.78 -6.82 -43.96
CA MET A 715 -22.86 -7.98 -43.78
C MET A 715 -22.44 -8.12 -42.28
N PRO A 716 -22.08 -9.34 -41.82
CA PRO A 716 -22.49 -9.95 -40.55
C PRO A 716 -21.32 -9.96 -39.54
N GLY A 717 -21.43 -10.26 -38.25
CA GLY A 717 -22.33 -11.14 -37.52
C GLY A 717 -21.45 -11.99 -36.60
N GLN A 718 -21.34 -11.58 -35.33
CA GLN A 718 -20.97 -12.48 -34.25
C GLN A 718 -22.12 -13.44 -33.98
N PRO A 719 -21.84 -14.61 -33.38
CA PRO A 719 -22.65 -14.94 -32.20
C PRO A 719 -21.89 -15.70 -31.10
N MET A 720 -22.26 -15.37 -29.86
CA MET A 720 -22.41 -16.28 -28.72
C MET A 720 -23.92 -16.58 -28.59
N PRO A 721 -24.42 -17.36 -27.60
CA PRO A 721 -24.07 -18.71 -27.10
C PRO A 721 -25.35 -19.60 -26.96
N MET A 722 -25.23 -20.90 -26.65
CA MET A 722 -26.08 -21.64 -25.64
C MET A 722 -25.98 -23.18 -25.74
N ASN A 723 -25.64 -23.77 -24.58
CA ASN A 723 -26.37 -24.77 -23.77
C ASN A 723 -27.13 -26.00 -24.37
N ASN A 724 -27.09 -27.05 -23.54
CA ASN A 724 -27.88 -28.30 -23.46
C ASN A 724 -27.39 -29.56 -24.19
N GLY A 725 -27.32 -30.64 -23.41
CA GLY A 725 -26.87 -31.97 -23.81
C GLY A 725 -27.98 -33.00 -24.05
N ALA A 726 -27.50 -34.25 -24.07
CA ALA A 726 -28.18 -35.55 -24.15
C ALA A 726 -28.62 -36.03 -25.55
N PHE A 727 -27.98 -37.10 -26.08
CA PHE A 727 -28.55 -38.47 -26.16
C PHE A 727 -27.63 -39.44 -26.97
N ALA A 728 -27.77 -40.73 -26.64
CA ALA A 728 -27.12 -41.98 -27.11
C ALA A 728 -26.89 -42.17 -28.64
N GLY A 729 -26.07 -43.09 -29.18
CA GLY A 729 -25.25 -44.22 -28.67
C GLY A 729 -24.76 -45.15 -29.81
N GLN A 730 -23.95 -46.17 -29.45
CA GLN A 730 -23.36 -47.31 -30.24
C GLN A 730 -22.09 -47.04 -31.09
N GLN A 731 -21.03 -47.87 -31.15
CA GLN A 731 -20.60 -49.14 -30.51
C GLN A 731 -19.13 -49.42 -30.94
N GLN A 732 -18.23 -49.88 -30.03
CA GLN A 732 -17.35 -51.08 -30.18
C GLN A 732 -16.26 -51.21 -29.08
N GLN A 733 -16.52 -52.16 -28.16
CA GLN A 733 -15.67 -53.14 -27.43
C GLN A 733 -14.29 -52.81 -26.80
N GLN A 734 -14.23 -53.05 -25.47
CA GLN A 734 -13.07 -53.34 -24.61
C GLN A 734 -12.75 -54.86 -24.57
N PRO A 735 -11.65 -55.25 -23.88
CA PRO A 735 -11.76 -56.30 -22.87
C PRO A 735 -11.19 -55.93 -21.47
N LEU A 736 -11.81 -56.55 -20.45
CA LEU A 736 -11.59 -56.52 -18.99
C LEU A 736 -10.69 -57.69 -18.49
N PRO A 737 -10.28 -57.73 -17.19
CA PRO A 737 -9.24 -58.60 -16.64
C PRO A 737 -9.76 -59.85 -15.87
N PRO A 738 -8.86 -60.75 -15.42
CA PRO A 738 -9.09 -61.70 -14.31
C PRO A 738 -7.97 -61.72 -13.21
N PRO A 739 -8.18 -62.42 -12.05
CA PRO A 739 -7.99 -61.83 -10.71
C PRO A 739 -7.36 -62.71 -9.57
N MET A 740 -7.44 -62.19 -8.32
CA MET A 740 -7.59 -62.82 -6.96
C MET A 740 -6.50 -63.69 -6.27
N MET A 741 -6.16 -63.40 -4.99
CA MET A 741 -6.70 -64.08 -3.78
C MET A 741 -6.02 -63.62 -2.45
N ALA A 742 -6.74 -63.77 -1.35
CA ALA A 742 -6.45 -63.34 0.03
C ALA A 742 -5.63 -64.35 0.86
N THR A 743 -4.98 -63.91 1.96
CA THR A 743 -5.18 -64.43 3.34
C THR A 743 -4.15 -63.95 4.40
N GLN A 744 -4.69 -63.64 5.58
CA GLN A 744 -4.24 -63.95 6.97
C GLN A 744 -3.17 -63.15 7.75
N ARG A 745 -3.44 -63.19 9.08
CA ARG A 745 -2.93 -62.42 10.24
C ARG A 745 -1.67 -63.03 10.89
N ALA A 746 -1.04 -62.21 11.74
CA ALA A 746 -0.56 -62.49 13.11
C ALA A 746 0.96 -62.50 13.41
N ALA A 747 1.34 -61.58 14.33
CA ALA A 747 2.22 -61.65 15.51
C ALA A 747 3.59 -62.41 15.50
N SER A 748 4.63 -61.64 15.90
CA SER A 748 5.79 -61.88 16.83
C SER A 748 6.15 -63.31 17.29
N PRO A 749 7.43 -63.68 17.62
CA PRO A 749 8.30 -62.91 18.54
C PRO A 749 9.86 -63.03 18.44
N ALA A 750 10.53 -62.10 19.14
CA ALA A 750 11.71 -62.19 20.04
C ALA A 750 12.95 -63.11 19.80
N MET A 751 14.11 -62.43 19.87
CA MET A 751 15.35 -62.66 20.68
C MET A 751 16.23 -63.94 20.59
N SER A 752 17.53 -63.64 20.78
CA SER A 752 18.69 -64.48 21.17
C SER A 752 19.40 -65.18 20.00
N SER A 753 20.73 -65.21 19.84
CA SER A 753 21.85 -65.12 20.78
C SER A 753 23.20 -64.90 20.02
N LEU A 754 24.15 -64.23 20.68
CA LEU A 754 25.62 -64.20 20.43
C LEU A 754 26.29 -65.51 20.96
N PRO A 755 27.62 -65.80 20.85
CA PRO A 755 28.77 -65.11 20.22
C PRO A 755 29.77 -66.05 19.44
N ASP A 756 30.91 -65.47 18.99
CA ASP A 756 32.27 -66.08 18.87
C ASP A 756 32.60 -67.06 17.72
N TYR A 757 33.81 -67.23 17.19
CA TYR A 757 35.08 -66.49 17.07
C TYR A 757 35.96 -67.40 16.17
N PHE A 758 36.54 -66.91 15.06
CA PHE A 758 37.86 -67.27 14.45
C PHE A 758 37.94 -67.24 12.91
N SER A 759 38.94 -66.46 12.47
CA SER A 759 39.81 -66.60 11.28
C SER A 759 39.20 -66.60 9.88
N GLN A 760 39.55 -65.61 9.05
CA GLN A 760 40.75 -65.70 8.20
C GLN A 760 41.06 -64.37 7.50
N VAL A 761 42.36 -64.15 7.33
CA VAL A 761 43.04 -62.97 6.84
C VAL A 761 43.07 -62.94 5.31
N GLY A 762 42.88 -61.75 4.72
CA GLY A 762 43.61 -61.34 3.53
C GLY A 762 42.85 -61.19 2.22
N SER A 763 42.21 -60.04 2.00
CA SER A 763 42.34 -59.30 0.74
C SER A 763 41.94 -57.84 0.97
N SER A 764 42.74 -56.91 0.44
CA SER A 764 42.58 -55.45 0.35
C SER A 764 41.17 -54.93 0.68
N GLY A 765 40.99 -54.54 1.95
CA GLY A 765 39.70 -54.30 2.59
C GLY A 765 39.06 -52.97 2.20
N ALA A 766 38.21 -53.00 1.18
CA ALA A 766 37.15 -52.01 1.07
C ALA A 766 36.21 -52.22 2.27
N VAL A 767 36.11 -51.23 3.15
CA VAL A 767 35.20 -51.27 4.30
C VAL A 767 33.78 -51.52 3.79
N SER A 768 33.09 -52.54 4.32
CA SER A 768 31.73 -52.86 3.88
C SER A 768 30.74 -51.80 4.38
N ASP A 769 29.65 -51.62 3.63
CA ASP A 769 28.60 -50.66 3.98
C ASP A 769 27.93 -51.00 5.32
N ASP A 770 27.86 -52.28 5.69
CA ASP A 770 27.39 -52.74 7.00
C ASP A 770 28.32 -52.31 8.14
N THR A 771 29.64 -52.32 7.91
CA THR A 771 30.62 -51.86 8.90
C THR A 771 30.47 -50.35 9.12
N ILE A 772 30.24 -49.60 8.04
CA ILE A 772 29.97 -48.15 8.09
C ILE A 772 28.69 -47.86 8.88
N ALA A 773 27.59 -48.58 8.58
CA ALA A 773 26.31 -48.39 9.26
C ALA A 773 26.41 -48.69 10.77
N ASN A 774 27.09 -49.77 11.15
CA ASN A 774 27.29 -50.15 12.55
C ASN A 774 28.16 -49.13 13.31
N HIS A 775 29.21 -48.59 12.69
CA HIS A 775 30.01 -47.53 13.31
C HIS A 775 29.25 -46.21 13.45
N ILE A 776 28.44 -45.82 12.46
CA ILE A 776 27.56 -44.65 12.58
C ILE A 776 26.60 -44.82 13.76
N ALA A 777 26.04 -46.02 13.95
CA ALA A 777 25.17 -46.32 15.08
C ALA A 777 25.89 -46.17 16.43
N ASN A 778 27.13 -46.66 16.54
CA ASN A 778 27.94 -46.51 17.76
C ASN A 778 28.33 -45.05 18.06
N ILE A 779 28.72 -44.29 17.03
CA ILE A 779 29.04 -42.85 17.18
C ILE A 779 27.80 -42.10 17.65
N ILE A 780 26.64 -42.34 17.02
CA ILE A 780 25.40 -41.67 17.40
C ILE A 780 24.93 -42.12 18.79
N ALA A 781 25.12 -43.38 19.17
CA ALA A 781 24.77 -43.89 20.49
C ALA A 781 25.57 -43.22 21.63
N THR A 782 26.82 -42.83 21.37
CA THR A 782 27.70 -42.22 22.39
C THR A 782 27.75 -40.69 22.30
N ALA A 783 27.26 -40.08 21.22
CA ALA A 783 27.27 -38.65 21.01
C ALA A 783 26.15 -37.90 21.76
N ASP A 784 26.45 -36.68 22.21
CA ASP A 784 25.46 -35.71 22.68
C ASP A 784 24.76 -35.05 21.46
N LEU A 785 23.46 -35.32 21.32
CA LEU A 785 22.64 -34.90 20.19
C LEU A 785 22.40 -33.38 20.12
N MET A 786 22.58 -32.66 21.23
CA MET A 786 22.39 -31.20 21.26
C MET A 786 23.58 -30.43 20.67
N THR A 787 24.73 -31.09 20.54
CA THR A 787 25.99 -30.46 20.11
C THR A 787 26.61 -31.12 18.87
N THR A 788 26.21 -32.34 18.51
CA THR A 788 26.83 -33.10 17.43
C THR A 788 26.13 -32.92 16.09
N SER A 789 26.85 -32.38 15.09
CA SER A 789 26.37 -32.22 13.71
C SER A 789 26.65 -33.45 12.83
N LYS A 790 25.87 -33.63 11.75
CA LYS A 790 26.12 -34.69 10.74
C LYS A 790 27.50 -34.59 10.09
N LYS A 791 28.15 -33.43 10.15
CA LYS A 791 29.53 -33.24 9.65
C LYS A 791 30.55 -33.86 10.61
N GLN A 792 30.40 -33.62 11.90
CA GLN A 792 31.27 -34.22 12.93
C GLN A 792 31.16 -35.74 12.96
N VAL A 793 29.95 -36.30 12.78
CA VAL A 793 29.77 -37.76 12.67
C VAL A 793 30.53 -38.34 11.48
N ARG A 794 30.55 -37.66 10.33
CA ARG A 794 31.31 -38.10 9.14
C ARG A 794 32.82 -37.99 9.34
N GLU A 795 33.29 -36.94 10.01
CA GLU A 795 34.71 -36.74 10.33
C GLU A 795 35.21 -37.73 11.38
N GLN A 796 34.35 -38.14 12.32
CA GLN A 796 34.67 -39.18 13.28
C GLN A 796 34.69 -40.56 12.60
N LEU A 797 33.68 -40.87 11.78
CA LEU A 797 33.66 -42.08 10.96
C LEU A 797 34.89 -42.20 10.04
N ALA A 798 35.33 -41.08 9.46
CA ALA A 798 36.55 -41.01 8.64
C ALA A 798 37.79 -41.45 9.40
N ARG A 799 37.92 -40.97 10.65
CA ARG A 799 39.05 -41.25 11.53
C ARG A 799 39.02 -42.69 12.04
N ASP A 800 37.84 -43.16 12.45
CA ASP A 800 37.68 -44.48 13.07
C ASP A 800 37.89 -45.63 12.07
N LEU A 801 37.45 -45.44 10.82
CA LEU A 801 37.60 -46.43 9.75
C LEU A 801 38.78 -46.14 8.80
N ASN A 802 39.57 -45.11 9.11
CA ASN A 802 40.72 -44.65 8.32
C ASN A 802 40.40 -44.47 6.83
N LEU A 803 39.24 -43.90 6.53
CA LEU A 803 38.71 -43.71 5.17
C LEU A 803 39.27 -42.43 4.53
N SER A 804 39.60 -42.49 3.24
CA SER A 804 40.04 -41.29 2.52
C SER A 804 38.88 -40.30 2.31
N PRO A 805 39.16 -38.99 2.14
CA PRO A 805 38.14 -38.00 1.79
C PRO A 805 37.40 -38.31 0.48
N GLU A 806 37.99 -39.09 -0.42
CA GLU A 806 37.35 -39.52 -1.66
C GLU A 806 36.33 -40.64 -1.43
N ASP A 807 36.62 -41.60 -0.54
CA ASP A 807 35.71 -42.68 -0.19
C ASP A 807 34.43 -42.16 0.49
N ILE A 808 34.58 -41.17 1.37
CA ILE A 808 33.44 -40.53 2.07
C ILE A 808 32.57 -39.74 1.09
N ARG A 809 33.19 -39.11 0.08
CA ARG A 809 32.44 -38.41 -0.98
C ARG A 809 31.70 -39.39 -1.87
N ALA A 810 32.34 -40.50 -2.25
CA ALA A 810 31.71 -41.54 -3.06
C ALA A 810 30.48 -42.16 -2.36
N ARG A 811 30.53 -42.33 -1.03
CA ARG A 811 29.45 -42.93 -0.23
C ARG A 811 28.62 -41.92 0.57
N HIS A 812 28.69 -40.63 0.22
CA HIS A 812 28.10 -39.55 1.00
C HIS A 812 26.58 -39.68 1.19
N ALA A 813 25.87 -40.09 0.13
CA ALA A 813 24.43 -40.29 0.17
C ALA A 813 24.02 -41.44 1.12
N PHE A 814 24.76 -42.56 1.08
CA PHE A 814 24.54 -43.71 1.94
C PHE A 814 24.78 -43.37 3.41
N ILE A 815 25.93 -42.74 3.72
CA ILE A 815 26.29 -42.32 5.07
C ILE A 815 25.24 -41.36 5.66
N ASN A 816 24.77 -40.38 4.89
CA ASN A 816 23.75 -39.45 5.36
C ASN A 816 22.38 -40.12 5.59
N SER A 817 22.05 -41.14 4.79
CA SER A 817 20.84 -41.96 4.98
C SER A 817 20.94 -42.72 6.31
N CYS A 818 22.06 -43.40 6.57
CA CYS A 818 22.30 -44.12 7.82
C CYS A 818 22.25 -43.19 9.05
N ILE A 819 22.91 -42.02 8.98
CA ILE A 819 22.86 -41.02 10.07
C ILE A 819 21.43 -40.57 10.33
N SER A 820 20.65 -40.31 9.28
CA SER A 820 19.27 -39.82 9.44
C SER A 820 18.34 -40.91 9.96
N SER A 821 18.51 -42.15 9.51
CA SER A 821 17.77 -43.31 10.01
C SER A 821 18.04 -43.52 11.50
N GLU A 822 19.29 -43.49 11.93
CA GLU A 822 19.63 -43.76 13.33
C GLU A 822 19.24 -42.61 14.26
N LEU A 823 19.35 -41.35 13.81
CA LEU A 823 18.80 -40.21 14.55
C LEU A 823 17.28 -40.33 14.70
N SER A 824 16.56 -40.77 13.67
CA SER A 824 15.10 -40.92 13.72
C SER A 824 14.64 -41.98 14.72
N LYS A 825 15.41 -43.07 14.90
CA LYS A 825 15.13 -44.12 15.89
C LYS A 825 15.31 -43.66 17.34
N ARG A 826 16.07 -42.57 17.57
CA ARG A 826 16.37 -42.04 18.90
C ARG A 826 15.47 -40.87 19.31
N THR A 827 14.81 -40.23 18.34
CA THR A 827 13.83 -39.16 18.55
C THR A 827 12.38 -39.63 18.67
N ASN A 828 12.11 -40.89 18.30
CA ASN A 828 10.88 -41.62 18.65
C ASN A 828 11.14 -42.48 19.87
#